data_AF-A0AA42HDE0-F1
#
_entry.id   AF-A0AA42HDE0-F1
#
_cell.length_a   1.000
_cell.length_b   1.000
_cell.length_c   1.000
_cell.angle_alpha   90.00
_cell.angle_beta   90.00
_cell.angle_gamma   90.00
#
_symmetry.space_group_name_H-M   'P 1'
#
loop_
_entity.id
_entity.type
_entity.pdbx_description
1 polymer ?
#
loop_
_entity_poly.entity_id
_entity_poly.type
_entity_poly.pdbx_seq_one_letter_code
_entity_poly.pdbx_strand_id
1 'polypeptide(L)'
;MNRIYRLVWSRAQHCWCVACEFARKSGKGGRALAVLGLGALGGLFFGDAFAAGGSAYEKGIAGNAGIYVNDSTDSGCVFVHDTGVSGDQGWKYDGNNSNCKSSDKSTQTGRVLFYGTGTQSDGTNSLTLGNELYVNGGRIGLNNKIDGTNSLAIGNVGTDAAGAATGTQAIAVDSVAIGNNAIASKQNALALGTAAQALAQDSVALGSGSVAGTSAGVPGFVPGGASQAQAAAIGATTSTLGAIAVGDAATGKFRQITSLAAGTQDSDAVNVAQLKGVVGSATADAVMYDNSTHNSISLGGDSYDNSTHTGGTTITNVANGVNNSDAVNVAQLNDLANTPITFVGNSGAVDKKLGDTFVIEGAATTGGTYSGSNLKTEVDADGNLQLQMADNPLFDSVTTGNTTISNDGLTIIGGPSVTTVGIDAGNQKITNVAPGDVSAGSTDAINGSQLNATNQQVEQNTTDISNFNTNISNGTVGPVQRTGTDQLSLIAAGGDAYAPGAAQVLTNVAAGSITATSTDAINGSQLHETNQQVDANTTHITNLDGRVTNVEGDVTTLQGDVTNLGDHVENIYSTGTKYFHANSTGVDSSATGVDSVAIGMGAVSSHDGSVALGAGSVADGSTLGHQAYLVGGTATGEVNIGERRVTGLAAGADDTDAVNVAQLKQVSGAATEGSVKYDLNGDGSINYNSVTMGGATYNSVTRTGGTKITNVARGENDSDAVNMSQLNETNAQVTNIDGRVTTVEGSISNINNGGGIKYFHANSSKADSVASGADSVAVGPNAQASGKGAMAMGDGASASADGSVALGQGASDGGRGAESYTGKYSNAENASVGTVSVGNAATGETRTLSNVADGKEATDAVNLRQLDGAVTESKQYTDDSIHNVNTEVANVTTNVNNLDNRVTHVEGDVSNVQNGTDGMFQVNNSSHLPKPKAAGADSVAGGAGAEALADNSTAVGSNAKARGRNSVAIGANSVAERDNSVSVGSVGAERQITNVAAGTASTDAVNLGQLNKSMGDISNQFYDYTDSRYNALRHDLKKQDDILSSGIAGAMAMATLPQPYSPGASMTNVGLGNFRGQGALAVGVSKISDNGKWVTKLQGSTTSQGETGVAVGVGYQW
;
A
#
# COMPACT_ATOMS: atom_id res chain seq x y z
N MET A 1 -44.43 -27.43 5.23
CA MET A 1 -45.87 -27.71 5.45
C MET A 1 -46.43 -28.15 4.09
N ASN A 2 -47.16 -29.26 3.89
CA ASN A 2 -47.64 -30.31 4.81
C ASN A 2 -47.70 -31.71 4.16
N ARG A 3 -47.13 -32.70 4.86
CA ARG A 3 -47.49 -34.15 5.01
C ARG A 3 -48.17 -34.89 3.82
N ILE A 4 -47.58 -35.92 3.20
CA ILE A 4 -47.11 -37.25 3.71
C ILE A 4 -48.25 -38.20 4.13
N TYR A 5 -48.28 -39.42 3.56
CA TYR A 5 -48.38 -40.78 4.21
C TYR A 5 -48.59 -41.89 3.14
N ARG A 6 -48.10 -43.13 3.25
CA ARG A 6 -47.08 -43.76 4.15
C ARG A 6 -46.63 -45.12 3.59
N LEU A 7 -45.32 -45.44 3.62
CA LEU A 7 -44.76 -46.76 3.29
C LEU A 7 -45.09 -47.85 4.34
N VAL A 8 -45.41 -49.07 3.90
CA VAL A 8 -45.63 -50.29 4.72
C VAL A 8 -44.94 -51.53 4.11
N TRP A 9 -44.15 -52.27 4.90
CA TRP A 9 -43.30 -53.40 4.44
C TRP A 9 -44.06 -54.70 4.17
N SER A 10 -43.67 -55.43 3.12
CA SER A 10 -44.13 -56.79 2.82
C SER A 10 -42.97 -57.79 2.72
N ARG A 11 -43.03 -58.84 3.55
CA ARG A 11 -42.00 -59.89 3.69
C ARG A 11 -41.95 -60.90 2.53
N ALA A 12 -42.81 -60.77 1.51
CA ALA A 12 -42.85 -61.71 0.37
C ALA A 12 -41.87 -61.34 -0.77
N GLN A 13 -41.34 -60.11 -0.79
CA GLN A 13 -40.37 -59.63 -1.78
C GLN A 13 -39.25 -58.76 -1.19
N HIS A 14 -39.24 -58.51 0.12
CA HIS A 14 -38.37 -57.51 0.77
C HIS A 14 -38.62 -56.07 0.25
N CYS A 15 -39.88 -55.62 0.23
CA CYS A 15 -40.29 -54.31 -0.32
C CYS A 15 -41.21 -53.49 0.61
N TRP A 16 -41.26 -52.16 0.44
CA TRP A 16 -42.23 -51.27 1.09
C TRP A 16 -43.26 -50.74 0.07
N CYS A 17 -44.53 -50.61 0.49
CA CYS A 17 -45.66 -50.24 -0.37
C CYS A 17 -46.47 -49.05 0.20
N VAL A 18 -47.07 -48.22 -0.66
CA VAL A 18 -48.13 -47.25 -0.30
C VAL A 18 -49.35 -47.56 -1.15
N ALA A 19 -50.56 -47.38 -0.61
CA ALA A 19 -51.80 -47.47 -1.39
C ALA A 19 -52.88 -46.51 -0.88
N CYS A 20 -53.59 -45.90 -1.83
CA CYS A 20 -54.94 -45.38 -1.69
C CYS A 20 -55.76 -45.89 -2.90
N GLU A 21 -57.06 -46.09 -2.70
CA GLU A 21 -58.00 -46.79 -3.59
C GLU A 21 -58.68 -45.78 -4.58
N PHE A 22 -59.21 -46.12 -5.77
CA PHE A 22 -60.02 -47.30 -6.16
C PHE A 22 -59.81 -47.87 -7.59
N ALA A 23 -60.32 -49.09 -7.78
CA ALA A 23 -60.35 -49.99 -8.96
C ALA A 23 -60.62 -49.35 -10.36
N ARG A 24 -59.88 -49.68 -11.44
CA ARG A 24 -59.95 -50.87 -12.37
C ARG A 24 -61.19 -50.88 -13.31
N LYS A 25 -61.17 -51.46 -14.53
CA LYS A 25 -60.57 -52.71 -15.07
C LYS A 25 -60.46 -52.63 -16.63
N SER A 26 -59.33 -52.91 -17.31
CA SER A 26 -58.79 -54.22 -17.81
C SER A 26 -59.71 -55.03 -18.75
N GLY A 27 -59.24 -55.74 -19.79
CA GLY A 27 -57.86 -56.10 -20.17
C GLY A 27 -57.80 -57.10 -21.36
N LYS A 28 -56.63 -57.72 -21.62
CA LYS A 28 -56.35 -58.62 -22.78
C LYS A 28 -56.93 -60.04 -22.64
N GLY A 29 -57.12 -60.73 -23.77
CA GLY A 29 -57.25 -62.19 -23.86
C GLY A 29 -58.02 -62.63 -25.12
N GLY A 30 -57.57 -63.67 -25.84
CA GLY A 30 -58.22 -64.09 -27.09
C GLY A 30 -58.23 -65.59 -27.33
N ARG A 31 -59.28 -66.07 -28.03
CA ARG A 31 -59.32 -67.33 -28.81
C ARG A 31 -60.61 -67.41 -29.64
N ALA A 32 -60.52 -68.19 -30.72
CA ALA A 32 -61.61 -68.77 -31.51
C ALA A 32 -62.54 -67.85 -32.35
N LEU A 33 -62.29 -67.90 -33.67
CA LEU A 33 -63.25 -68.30 -34.73
C LEU A 33 -64.45 -67.38 -35.10
N ALA A 34 -64.68 -67.27 -36.42
CA ALA A 34 -65.84 -66.70 -37.11
C ALA A 34 -66.05 -65.16 -37.03
N VAL A 35 -66.64 -64.46 -38.02
CA VAL A 35 -66.64 -64.57 -39.51
C VAL A 35 -67.38 -63.33 -40.07
N LEU A 36 -67.04 -62.85 -41.28
CA LEU A 36 -67.72 -61.78 -42.05
C LEU A 36 -67.74 -60.34 -41.45
N GLY A 37 -67.86 -59.33 -42.32
CA GLY A 37 -68.20 -57.94 -41.92
C GLY A 37 -67.38 -56.81 -42.56
N LEU A 38 -67.23 -56.76 -43.90
CA LEU A 38 -66.53 -55.65 -44.58
C LEU A 38 -67.51 -54.66 -45.24
N GLY A 39 -67.29 -53.35 -45.03
CA GLY A 39 -67.88 -52.23 -45.78
C GLY A 39 -66.94 -51.01 -45.64
N ALA A 40 -66.55 -50.30 -46.71
CA ALA A 40 -67.34 -49.49 -47.66
C ALA A 40 -67.64 -48.07 -47.10
N LEU A 41 -67.44 -46.94 -47.81
CA LEU A 41 -66.83 -46.70 -49.14
C LEU A 41 -66.49 -45.20 -49.34
N GLY A 42 -65.73 -44.84 -50.39
CA GLY A 42 -65.48 -43.45 -50.86
C GLY A 42 -64.24 -42.78 -50.23
N GLY A 43 -63.53 -41.82 -50.87
CA GLY A 43 -63.79 -41.03 -52.10
C GLY A 43 -63.64 -39.53 -51.79
N LEU A 44 -63.08 -38.62 -52.58
CA LEU A 44 -62.64 -38.55 -54.00
C LEU A 44 -61.49 -37.52 -54.12
N PHE A 45 -60.80 -37.42 -55.26
CA PHE A 45 -60.40 -36.14 -55.90
C PHE A 45 -60.04 -36.37 -57.39
N PHE A 46 -60.14 -35.32 -58.23
CA PHE A 46 -60.04 -35.37 -59.70
C PHE A 46 -59.51 -34.04 -60.28
N GLY A 47 -58.82 -34.11 -61.43
CA GLY A 47 -58.50 -32.98 -62.32
C GLY A 47 -57.24 -32.15 -61.98
N ASP A 48 -56.57 -31.48 -62.94
CA ASP A 48 -56.77 -31.54 -64.40
C ASP A 48 -55.61 -30.92 -65.22
N ALA A 49 -55.67 -31.10 -66.55
CA ALA A 49 -55.04 -30.32 -67.64
C ALA A 49 -53.52 -30.41 -67.97
N PHE A 50 -53.22 -30.87 -69.19
CA PHE A 50 -52.76 -29.97 -70.28
C PHE A 50 -53.21 -30.53 -71.66
N ALA A 51 -53.05 -29.79 -72.76
CA ALA A 51 -53.84 -29.99 -73.99
C ALA A 51 -53.05 -29.96 -75.33
N ALA A 52 -53.74 -30.43 -76.38
CA ALA A 52 -53.86 -29.85 -77.74
C ALA A 52 -53.50 -30.73 -78.97
N GLY A 53 -54.42 -30.78 -79.94
CA GLY A 53 -54.11 -30.77 -81.38
C GLY A 53 -54.14 -32.10 -82.17
N GLY A 54 -54.78 -32.08 -83.36
CA GLY A 54 -54.56 -33.06 -84.44
C GLY A 54 -55.82 -33.74 -84.99
N SER A 55 -56.17 -33.45 -86.25
CA SER A 55 -57.39 -33.99 -86.91
C SER A 55 -57.15 -35.24 -87.77
N ALA A 56 -58.14 -36.13 -87.78
CA ALA A 56 -58.56 -37.03 -88.86
C ALA A 56 -57.55 -38.01 -89.53
N TYR A 57 -57.87 -39.30 -89.52
CA TYR A 57 -58.44 -39.94 -90.72
C TYR A 57 -59.20 -41.25 -90.41
N GLU A 58 -59.97 -41.74 -91.38
CA GLU A 58 -60.79 -42.96 -91.29
C GLU A 58 -59.96 -44.24 -91.46
N LYS A 59 -60.20 -45.24 -90.60
CA LYS A 59 -60.76 -46.56 -91.02
C LYS A 59 -61.01 -47.48 -89.84
N GLY A 60 -62.15 -48.17 -89.86
CA GLY A 60 -62.32 -49.39 -89.08
C GLY A 60 -61.88 -50.63 -89.88
N ILE A 61 -61.40 -51.65 -89.17
CA ILE A 61 -61.72 -53.07 -89.38
C ILE A 61 -61.30 -53.83 -88.11
N ALA A 62 -62.00 -54.92 -87.80
CA ALA A 62 -61.86 -55.64 -86.54
C ALA A 62 -60.47 -56.26 -86.32
N GLY A 63 -59.94 -56.08 -85.11
CA GLY A 63 -58.90 -56.92 -84.52
C GLY A 63 -59.45 -57.58 -83.26
N ASN A 64 -59.37 -58.92 -83.17
CA ASN A 64 -60.02 -59.68 -82.09
C ASN A 64 -59.28 -59.52 -80.75
N ALA A 65 -59.75 -58.60 -79.90
CA ALA A 65 -59.58 -58.72 -78.46
C ALA A 65 -60.46 -59.87 -77.96
N GLY A 66 -59.86 -60.83 -77.25
CA GLY A 66 -60.57 -61.95 -76.65
C GLY A 66 -59.70 -62.63 -75.60
N ILE A 67 -60.35 -63.28 -74.64
CA ILE A 67 -59.69 -63.94 -73.51
C ILE A 67 -59.22 -65.32 -73.96
N TYR A 68 -57.94 -65.66 -73.74
CA TYR A 68 -57.40 -66.99 -74.01
C TYR A 68 -57.16 -67.73 -72.68
N VAL A 69 -57.96 -68.76 -72.42
CA VAL A 69 -57.82 -69.63 -71.25
C VAL A 69 -57.21 -70.96 -71.69
N ASN A 70 -56.05 -71.32 -71.12
CA ASN A 70 -55.52 -72.68 -71.22
C ASN A 70 -56.03 -73.49 -70.02
N ASP A 71 -56.85 -74.51 -70.25
CA ASP A 71 -57.42 -75.33 -69.16
C ASP A 71 -56.49 -76.46 -68.68
N SER A 72 -55.39 -76.72 -69.42
CA SER A 72 -54.38 -77.76 -69.19
C SER A 72 -54.86 -79.22 -69.24
N THR A 73 -56.07 -79.47 -69.74
CA THR A 73 -56.62 -80.82 -69.93
C THR A 73 -56.78 -81.25 -71.40
N ASP A 74 -56.90 -80.32 -72.35
CA ASP A 74 -56.76 -80.63 -73.78
C ASP A 74 -55.83 -79.65 -74.54
N SER A 75 -55.76 -79.80 -75.87
CA SER A 75 -54.79 -79.08 -76.73
C SER A 75 -55.36 -77.79 -77.36
N GLY A 76 -56.45 -77.23 -76.84
CA GLY A 76 -57.06 -75.98 -77.30
C GLY A 76 -57.10 -74.88 -76.23
N CYS A 77 -56.83 -73.64 -76.63
CA CYS A 77 -57.13 -72.48 -75.79
C CYS A 77 -58.59 -72.04 -76.01
N VAL A 78 -59.37 -71.91 -74.94
CA VAL A 78 -60.74 -71.39 -75.00
C VAL A 78 -60.71 -69.89 -75.27
N PHE A 79 -61.48 -69.44 -76.27
CA PHE A 79 -61.58 -68.05 -76.69
C PHE A 79 -62.92 -67.44 -76.23
N VAL A 80 -62.87 -66.37 -75.43
CA VAL A 80 -64.07 -65.61 -75.02
C VAL A 80 -64.12 -64.28 -75.76
N HIS A 81 -65.27 -63.97 -76.36
CA HIS A 81 -65.55 -62.76 -77.15
C HIS A 81 -66.79 -62.05 -76.60
N ASP A 82 -66.82 -60.71 -76.63
CA ASP A 82 -67.98 -59.91 -76.25
C ASP A 82 -68.62 -59.29 -77.49
N THR A 83 -69.72 -59.89 -77.96
CA THR A 83 -70.47 -59.43 -79.14
C THR A 83 -71.65 -58.57 -78.71
N GLY A 84 -71.39 -57.29 -78.43
CA GLY A 84 -72.39 -56.34 -77.95
C GLY A 84 -73.54 -56.04 -78.92
N VAL A 85 -74.62 -56.83 -78.85
CA VAL A 85 -75.97 -56.54 -79.37
C VAL A 85 -77.05 -57.08 -78.44
N SER A 86 -78.21 -56.44 -78.39
CA SER A 86 -79.26 -56.71 -77.40
C SER A 86 -80.19 -57.88 -77.78
N GLY A 87 -80.31 -58.88 -76.90
CA GLY A 87 -81.36 -59.89 -77.00
C GLY A 87 -81.07 -61.16 -76.19
N ASP A 88 -82.08 -61.62 -75.46
CA ASP A 88 -82.12 -62.77 -74.54
C ASP A 88 -81.31 -64.06 -74.89
N GLN A 89 -80.79 -64.69 -73.83
CA GLN A 89 -80.37 -66.11 -73.70
C GLN A 89 -79.19 -66.67 -74.52
N GLY A 90 -78.20 -67.20 -73.78
CA GLY A 90 -77.41 -68.38 -74.18
C GLY A 90 -75.93 -68.13 -74.52
N TRP A 91 -75.03 -68.56 -73.63
CA TRP A 91 -73.61 -68.72 -73.94
C TRP A 91 -73.48 -69.86 -74.97
N LYS A 92 -72.97 -69.56 -76.17
CA LYS A 92 -72.69 -70.58 -77.20
C LYS A 92 -71.20 -70.86 -77.30
N TYR A 93 -70.88 -72.13 -77.52
CA TYR A 93 -69.53 -72.68 -77.52
C TYR A 93 -69.20 -73.15 -78.94
N ASP A 94 -68.68 -72.26 -79.77
CA ASP A 94 -68.23 -72.59 -81.13
C ASP A 94 -66.78 -73.11 -81.07
N GLY A 95 -66.60 -74.37 -81.47
CA GLY A 95 -65.31 -75.07 -81.31
C GLY A 95 -64.27 -74.77 -82.38
N ASN A 96 -62.99 -74.99 -82.01
CA ASN A 96 -61.82 -75.03 -82.89
C ASN A 96 -61.58 -73.81 -83.80
N ASN A 97 -60.96 -72.75 -83.25
CA ASN A 97 -60.27 -71.73 -84.04
C ASN A 97 -58.74 -71.90 -83.96
N SER A 98 -58.08 -72.13 -85.09
CA SER A 98 -56.74 -72.75 -85.17
C SER A 98 -55.56 -71.77 -85.15
N ASN A 99 -55.60 -70.73 -84.29
CA ASN A 99 -54.61 -69.63 -84.29
C ASN A 99 -53.51 -69.71 -83.21
N CYS A 100 -53.48 -70.74 -82.36
CA CYS A 100 -52.32 -71.05 -81.53
C CYS A 100 -51.17 -71.56 -82.41
N LYS A 101 -50.26 -70.66 -82.82
CA LYS A 101 -49.05 -71.03 -83.60
C LYS A 101 -48.19 -72.01 -82.80
N SER A 102 -47.75 -73.09 -83.44
CA SER A 102 -47.05 -74.20 -82.78
C SER A 102 -45.58 -73.91 -82.41
N SER A 103 -45.14 -72.64 -82.45
CA SER A 103 -43.81 -72.19 -82.02
C SER A 103 -43.71 -72.01 -80.51
N ASP A 104 -44.79 -71.56 -79.87
CA ASP A 104 -44.86 -71.26 -78.44
C ASP A 104 -45.51 -72.43 -77.69
N LYS A 105 -44.95 -73.63 -77.93
CA LYS A 105 -45.38 -74.90 -77.33
C LYS A 105 -44.46 -75.30 -76.17
N SER A 106 -44.55 -74.56 -75.07
CA SER A 106 -44.06 -75.03 -73.77
C SER A 106 -44.94 -76.17 -73.23
N THR A 107 -44.33 -77.07 -72.45
CA THR A 107 -44.96 -78.30 -71.95
C THR A 107 -45.79 -78.03 -70.68
N GLN A 108 -46.79 -77.14 -70.79
CA GLN A 108 -47.60 -76.67 -69.68
C GLN A 108 -48.55 -77.74 -69.14
N THR A 109 -48.54 -77.96 -67.82
CA THR A 109 -49.43 -78.89 -67.09
C THR A 109 -50.18 -78.16 -65.97
N GLY A 110 -50.67 -76.95 -66.24
CA GLY A 110 -51.43 -76.15 -65.27
C GLY A 110 -52.14 -74.97 -65.93
N ARG A 111 -53.09 -74.37 -65.22
CA ARG A 111 -54.12 -73.47 -65.76
C ARG A 111 -53.60 -72.03 -65.91
N VAL A 112 -53.14 -71.67 -67.10
CA VAL A 112 -52.56 -70.35 -67.43
C VAL A 112 -53.61 -69.44 -68.10
N LEU A 113 -53.59 -68.15 -67.77
CA LEU A 113 -54.50 -67.14 -68.32
C LEU A 113 -53.73 -66.02 -69.05
N PHE A 114 -54.06 -65.82 -70.33
CA PHE A 114 -53.39 -64.86 -71.21
C PHE A 114 -54.35 -63.77 -71.69
N TYR A 115 -53.86 -62.53 -71.68
CA TYR A 115 -54.49 -61.40 -72.38
C TYR A 115 -53.47 -60.74 -73.32
N GLY A 116 -53.76 -60.73 -74.62
CA GLY A 116 -53.04 -59.92 -75.61
C GLY A 116 -52.07 -60.66 -76.54
N THR A 117 -51.28 -59.89 -77.29
CA THR A 117 -50.43 -60.39 -78.39
C THR A 117 -48.95 -60.18 -78.10
N GLY A 118 -48.11 -61.15 -78.49
CA GLY A 118 -46.66 -61.10 -78.29
C GLY A 118 -46.19 -61.39 -76.86
N THR A 119 -47.08 -61.75 -75.94
CA THR A 119 -46.72 -62.26 -74.61
C THR A 119 -46.36 -63.75 -74.69
N GLN A 120 -45.38 -64.18 -73.90
CA GLN A 120 -44.90 -65.57 -73.84
C GLN A 120 -44.92 -66.03 -72.39
N SER A 121 -45.55 -67.18 -72.10
CA SER A 121 -45.40 -67.83 -70.80
C SER A 121 -45.13 -69.31 -70.98
N ASP A 122 -44.07 -69.79 -70.34
CA ASP A 122 -43.66 -71.19 -70.33
C ASP A 122 -43.86 -71.87 -68.97
N GLY A 123 -44.19 -71.08 -67.93
CA GLY A 123 -44.59 -71.56 -66.63
C GLY A 123 -46.03 -72.08 -66.57
N THR A 124 -46.36 -72.78 -65.47
CA THR A 124 -47.73 -73.26 -65.18
C THR A 124 -48.41 -72.40 -64.11
N ASN A 125 -49.74 -72.35 -64.10
CA ASN A 125 -50.55 -71.54 -63.16
C ASN A 125 -50.20 -70.03 -63.12
N SER A 126 -49.61 -69.49 -64.17
CA SER A 126 -49.24 -68.07 -64.31
C SER A 126 -50.39 -67.19 -64.83
N LEU A 127 -50.25 -65.88 -64.66
CA LEU A 127 -51.14 -64.86 -65.24
C LEU A 127 -50.30 -63.80 -65.96
N THR A 128 -50.55 -63.61 -67.25
CA THR A 128 -49.88 -62.56 -68.05
C THR A 128 -50.91 -61.58 -68.60
N LEU A 129 -50.75 -60.30 -68.26
CA LEU A 129 -51.58 -59.22 -68.80
C LEU A 129 -50.77 -58.42 -69.81
N GLY A 130 -51.21 -58.37 -71.08
CA GLY A 130 -50.63 -57.42 -72.01
C GLY A 130 -51.22 -57.32 -73.43
N ASN A 131 -52.33 -56.60 -73.58
CA ASN A 131 -52.64 -55.75 -74.75
C ASN A 131 -53.75 -54.73 -74.41
N GLU A 132 -53.79 -53.61 -75.14
CA GLU A 132 -54.93 -52.70 -75.40
C GLU A 132 -55.86 -52.20 -74.27
N LEU A 133 -55.55 -52.42 -72.99
CA LEU A 133 -56.24 -51.74 -71.89
C LEU A 133 -55.80 -50.26 -71.80
N TYR A 134 -56.43 -49.42 -72.63
CA TYR A 134 -56.26 -47.97 -72.62
C TYR A 134 -56.92 -47.34 -71.39
N VAL A 135 -56.10 -46.79 -70.49
CA VAL A 135 -56.56 -45.88 -69.43
C VAL A 135 -55.79 -44.57 -69.56
N ASN A 136 -56.49 -43.49 -69.89
CA ASN A 136 -55.94 -42.13 -70.06
C ASN A 136 -54.61 -42.07 -70.85
N GLY A 137 -54.58 -42.67 -72.04
CA GLY A 137 -53.49 -42.56 -73.01
C GLY A 137 -52.26 -43.45 -72.75
N GLY A 138 -52.12 -44.05 -71.58
CA GLY A 138 -51.06 -45.01 -71.28
C GLY A 138 -51.30 -46.37 -71.95
N ARG A 139 -50.29 -46.90 -72.64
CA ARG A 139 -50.30 -48.30 -73.12
C ARG A 139 -49.72 -49.22 -72.05
N ILE A 140 -50.45 -50.28 -71.70
CA ILE A 140 -49.99 -51.39 -70.87
C ILE A 140 -50.00 -52.65 -71.75
N GLY A 141 -48.92 -53.43 -71.74
CA GLY A 141 -48.88 -54.74 -72.39
C GLY A 141 -48.21 -54.80 -73.75
N LEU A 142 -46.91 -55.11 -73.77
CA LEU A 142 -46.21 -55.61 -74.96
C LEU A 142 -45.06 -56.52 -74.49
N ASN A 143 -44.80 -57.61 -75.22
CA ASN A 143 -43.67 -58.53 -75.02
C ASN A 143 -43.36 -58.96 -73.57
N ASN A 144 -44.38 -59.12 -72.71
CA ASN A 144 -44.19 -59.62 -71.33
C ASN A 144 -43.88 -61.13 -71.35
N LYS A 145 -42.92 -61.56 -70.53
CA LYS A 145 -42.39 -62.93 -70.49
C LYS A 145 -42.56 -63.56 -69.11
N ILE A 146 -43.14 -64.76 -69.02
CA ILE A 146 -43.26 -65.52 -67.76
C ILE A 146 -42.80 -66.97 -67.93
N ASP A 147 -41.53 -67.21 -67.62
CA ASP A 147 -40.95 -68.57 -67.63
C ASP A 147 -41.19 -69.28 -66.29
N GLY A 148 -41.58 -68.52 -65.26
CA GLY A 148 -41.85 -68.99 -63.92
C GLY A 148 -43.22 -69.67 -63.75
N THR A 149 -43.23 -70.82 -63.07
CA THR A 149 -44.47 -71.41 -62.56
C THR A 149 -45.01 -70.61 -61.36
N ASN A 150 -46.33 -70.43 -61.30
CA ASN A 150 -47.06 -69.63 -60.30
C ASN A 150 -46.66 -68.14 -60.28
N SER A 151 -46.26 -67.60 -61.44
CA SER A 151 -45.66 -66.27 -61.58
C SER A 151 -46.56 -65.26 -62.31
N LEU A 152 -46.29 -63.96 -62.11
CA LEU A 152 -47.12 -62.84 -62.58
C LEU A 152 -46.27 -61.74 -63.25
N ALA A 153 -46.64 -61.34 -64.48
CA ALA A 153 -46.03 -60.20 -65.17
C ALA A 153 -47.07 -59.21 -65.70
N ILE A 154 -46.91 -57.93 -65.35
CA ILE A 154 -47.78 -56.82 -65.76
C ILE A 154 -46.93 -55.58 -66.08
N GLY A 155 -46.89 -55.16 -67.35
CA GLY A 155 -46.19 -53.94 -67.75
C GLY A 155 -46.09 -53.80 -69.27
N ASN A 156 -45.20 -52.94 -69.75
CA ASN A 156 -45.01 -52.65 -71.18
C ASN A 156 -43.50 -52.58 -71.53
N VAL A 157 -43.18 -52.71 -72.81
CA VAL A 157 -41.82 -52.45 -73.34
C VAL A 157 -41.49 -50.97 -73.24
N GLY A 158 -40.39 -50.67 -72.56
CA GLY A 158 -39.51 -49.55 -72.87
C GLY A 158 -38.21 -50.05 -73.50
N THR A 159 -37.44 -49.17 -74.12
CA THR A 159 -36.03 -49.46 -74.42
C THR A 159 -35.24 -49.53 -73.12
N ASP A 160 -34.40 -50.54 -72.93
CA ASP A 160 -33.34 -50.45 -71.93
C ASP A 160 -32.25 -49.46 -72.37
N ALA A 161 -31.24 -49.24 -71.52
CA ALA A 161 -30.12 -48.33 -71.83
C ALA A 161 -29.15 -48.88 -72.91
N ALA A 162 -29.36 -50.10 -73.41
CA ALA A 162 -28.55 -50.76 -74.43
C ALA A 162 -29.27 -50.90 -75.79
N GLY A 163 -30.54 -50.53 -75.87
CA GLY A 163 -31.37 -50.63 -77.09
C GLY A 163 -32.07 -51.97 -77.29
N ALA A 164 -32.09 -52.86 -76.29
CA ALA A 164 -32.81 -54.12 -76.35
C ALA A 164 -34.30 -53.95 -75.94
N ALA A 165 -35.19 -54.59 -76.69
CA ALA A 165 -36.64 -54.49 -76.51
C ALA A 165 -37.21 -55.60 -75.59
N THR A 166 -36.69 -55.71 -74.38
CA THR A 166 -37.20 -56.64 -73.36
C THR A 166 -38.39 -56.05 -72.61
N GLY A 167 -39.55 -56.73 -72.60
CA GLY A 167 -40.71 -56.33 -71.80
C GLY A 167 -40.56 -56.65 -70.31
N THR A 168 -41.68 -56.76 -69.60
CA THR A 168 -41.71 -57.16 -68.18
C THR A 168 -41.49 -58.66 -68.05
N GLN A 169 -40.61 -59.11 -67.15
CA GLN A 169 -40.13 -60.50 -67.08
C GLN A 169 -40.26 -61.12 -65.68
N ALA A 170 -41.00 -62.23 -65.56
CA ALA A 170 -41.11 -63.05 -64.35
C ALA A 170 -40.59 -64.47 -64.63
N ILE A 171 -39.28 -64.65 -64.51
CA ILE A 171 -38.53 -65.74 -65.17
C ILE A 171 -38.50 -67.03 -64.33
N ALA A 172 -38.69 -66.93 -63.01
CA ALA A 172 -38.52 -68.05 -62.08
C ALA A 172 -39.79 -68.35 -61.28
N VAL A 173 -39.82 -69.50 -60.60
CA VAL A 173 -40.98 -69.97 -59.83
C VAL A 173 -41.38 -68.97 -58.75
N ASP A 174 -42.68 -68.75 -58.56
CA ASP A 174 -43.26 -67.82 -57.57
C ASP A 174 -42.76 -66.36 -57.72
N SER A 175 -42.36 -65.94 -58.93
CA SER A 175 -41.82 -64.59 -59.18
C SER A 175 -42.86 -63.62 -59.73
N VAL A 176 -42.74 -62.34 -59.37
CA VAL A 176 -43.72 -61.31 -59.69
C VAL A 176 -43.02 -60.05 -60.19
N ALA A 177 -43.35 -59.61 -61.40
CA ALA A 177 -42.78 -58.41 -62.02
C ALA A 177 -43.90 -57.46 -62.49
N ILE A 178 -43.99 -56.27 -61.88
CA ILE A 178 -45.02 -55.27 -62.20
C ILE A 178 -44.35 -53.92 -62.48
N GLY A 179 -44.53 -53.40 -63.69
CA GLY A 179 -43.89 -52.19 -64.19
C GLY A 179 -43.14 -52.43 -65.51
N ASN A 180 -42.99 -51.37 -66.31
CA ASN A 180 -42.33 -51.46 -67.62
C ASN A 180 -40.88 -51.88 -67.47
N ASN A 181 -40.43 -52.91 -68.18
CA ASN A 181 -39.11 -53.54 -68.03
C ASN A 181 -38.77 -53.98 -66.58
N ALA A 182 -39.76 -54.25 -65.71
CA ALA A 182 -39.50 -54.86 -64.42
C ALA A 182 -39.06 -56.33 -64.62
N ILE A 183 -38.06 -56.78 -63.86
CA ILE A 183 -37.45 -58.11 -64.00
C ILE A 183 -37.40 -58.79 -62.63
N ALA A 184 -38.13 -59.89 -62.48
CA ALA A 184 -37.98 -60.83 -61.36
C ALA A 184 -37.36 -62.13 -61.89
N SER A 185 -36.06 -62.32 -61.62
CA SER A 185 -35.24 -63.31 -62.32
C SER A 185 -34.90 -64.58 -61.52
N LYS A 186 -35.35 -64.66 -60.26
CA LYS A 186 -35.06 -65.76 -59.31
C LYS A 186 -36.32 -66.18 -58.57
N GLN A 187 -36.27 -67.36 -57.95
CA GLN A 187 -37.41 -67.89 -57.22
C GLN A 187 -37.84 -66.96 -56.09
N ASN A 188 -39.17 -66.84 -55.88
CA ASN A 188 -39.82 -65.97 -54.90
C ASN A 188 -39.50 -64.46 -55.06
N ALA A 189 -38.92 -64.03 -56.18
CA ALA A 189 -38.47 -62.65 -56.37
C ALA A 189 -39.62 -61.71 -56.78
N LEU A 190 -39.64 -60.49 -56.24
CA LEU A 190 -40.70 -59.51 -56.43
C LEU A 190 -40.14 -58.15 -56.90
N ALA A 191 -40.45 -57.74 -58.13
CA ALA A 191 -40.04 -56.47 -58.73
C ALA A 191 -41.26 -55.57 -58.99
N LEU A 192 -41.37 -54.45 -58.28
CA LEU A 192 -42.50 -53.51 -58.33
C LEU A 192 -42.05 -52.10 -58.70
N GLY A 193 -42.07 -51.78 -59.99
CA GLY A 193 -41.75 -50.46 -60.55
C GLY A 193 -41.11 -50.55 -61.93
N THR A 194 -41.21 -49.49 -62.73
CA THR A 194 -40.53 -49.39 -64.03
C THR A 194 -39.02 -49.65 -63.87
N ALA A 195 -38.45 -50.59 -64.63
CA ALA A 195 -37.06 -51.03 -64.54
C ALA A 195 -36.60 -51.50 -63.14
N ALA A 196 -37.52 -51.91 -62.25
CA ALA A 196 -37.18 -52.57 -61.00
C ALA A 196 -36.64 -53.99 -61.27
N GLN A 197 -35.57 -54.40 -60.62
CA GLN A 197 -34.90 -55.67 -60.88
C GLN A 197 -34.66 -56.45 -59.58
N ALA A 198 -35.37 -57.55 -59.40
CA ALA A 198 -35.15 -58.53 -58.33
C ALA A 198 -34.29 -59.68 -58.89
N LEU A 199 -33.01 -59.69 -58.48
CA LEU A 199 -31.93 -60.48 -59.10
C LEU A 199 -31.36 -61.58 -58.20
N ALA A 200 -31.77 -61.62 -56.93
CA ALA A 200 -31.49 -62.70 -55.98
C ALA A 200 -32.76 -63.49 -55.60
N GLN A 201 -32.60 -64.71 -55.09
CA GLN A 201 -33.71 -65.51 -54.57
C GLN A 201 -34.36 -64.81 -53.37
N ASP A 202 -35.68 -64.88 -53.24
CA ASP A 202 -36.46 -64.24 -52.16
C ASP A 202 -36.25 -62.70 -52.05
N SER A 203 -35.73 -62.05 -53.11
CA SER A 203 -35.41 -60.62 -53.10
C SER A 203 -36.55 -59.74 -53.60
N VAL A 204 -36.62 -58.50 -53.11
CA VAL A 204 -37.73 -57.58 -53.38
C VAL A 204 -37.22 -56.21 -53.83
N ALA A 205 -37.45 -55.83 -55.09
CA ALA A 205 -37.13 -54.52 -55.63
C ALA A 205 -38.38 -53.62 -55.67
N LEU A 206 -38.38 -52.53 -54.91
CA LEU A 206 -39.51 -51.61 -54.77
C LEU A 206 -39.19 -50.22 -55.34
N GLY A 207 -40.03 -49.72 -56.23
CA GLY A 207 -39.88 -48.42 -56.89
C GLY A 207 -39.09 -48.48 -58.20
N SER A 208 -39.25 -47.41 -59.00
CA SER A 208 -38.66 -47.32 -60.35
C SER A 208 -37.13 -47.41 -60.33
N GLY A 209 -36.54 -48.32 -61.12
CA GLY A 209 -35.09 -48.48 -61.25
C GLY A 209 -34.37 -48.99 -59.99
N SER A 210 -35.09 -49.61 -59.06
CA SER A 210 -34.51 -50.25 -57.87
C SER A 210 -33.93 -51.63 -58.19
N VAL A 211 -32.80 -52.01 -57.58
CA VAL A 211 -32.10 -53.27 -57.88
C VAL A 211 -31.83 -54.06 -56.60
N ALA A 212 -32.50 -55.20 -56.44
CA ALA A 212 -32.32 -56.14 -55.34
C ALA A 212 -31.42 -57.31 -55.77
N GLY A 213 -30.10 -57.09 -55.73
CA GLY A 213 -29.09 -58.09 -56.12
C GLY A 213 -28.50 -58.92 -54.97
N THR A 214 -28.68 -58.47 -53.71
CA THR A 214 -28.07 -59.13 -52.55
C THR A 214 -28.83 -60.40 -52.17
N SER A 215 -28.11 -61.53 -52.15
CA SER A 215 -28.65 -62.84 -51.76
C SER A 215 -28.67 -63.04 -50.25
N ALA A 216 -29.39 -64.07 -49.79
CA ALA A 216 -29.35 -64.54 -48.41
C ALA A 216 -27.90 -64.89 -47.96
N GLY A 217 -27.63 -64.76 -46.66
CA GLY A 217 -26.35 -65.10 -46.03
C GLY A 217 -25.27 -64.02 -46.10
N VAL A 218 -25.53 -62.85 -46.69
CA VAL A 218 -24.59 -61.72 -46.71
C VAL A 218 -24.60 -60.98 -45.36
N PRO A 219 -23.47 -60.91 -44.62
CA PRO A 219 -23.43 -60.26 -43.31
C PRO A 219 -23.63 -58.73 -43.37
N GLY A 220 -24.15 -58.17 -42.27
CA GLY A 220 -24.23 -56.72 -42.08
C GLY A 220 -22.86 -56.04 -41.92
N PHE A 221 -22.80 -54.73 -42.15
CA PHE A 221 -21.59 -53.95 -41.95
C PHE A 221 -21.25 -53.80 -40.46
N VAL A 222 -20.07 -54.27 -40.05
CA VAL A 222 -19.53 -54.11 -38.70
C VAL A 222 -18.53 -52.94 -38.69
N PRO A 223 -18.79 -51.85 -37.93
CA PRO A 223 -17.83 -50.75 -37.80
C PRO A 223 -16.52 -51.19 -37.12
N GLY A 224 -15.38 -50.62 -37.55
CA GLY A 224 -14.05 -51.02 -37.07
C GLY A 224 -13.74 -50.76 -35.59
N GLY A 225 -14.64 -50.10 -34.85
CA GLY A 225 -14.58 -49.92 -33.39
C GLY A 225 -15.58 -50.76 -32.59
N ALA A 226 -16.32 -51.68 -33.24
CA ALA A 226 -17.31 -52.52 -32.55
C ALA A 226 -16.63 -53.54 -31.62
N SER A 227 -17.10 -53.62 -30.37
CA SER A 227 -16.69 -54.68 -29.45
C SER A 227 -17.10 -56.07 -29.96
N GLN A 228 -16.45 -57.12 -29.44
CA GLN A 228 -16.74 -58.51 -29.86
C GLN A 228 -18.22 -58.90 -29.65
N ALA A 229 -18.89 -58.34 -28.63
CA ALA A 229 -20.32 -58.54 -28.40
C ALA A 229 -21.19 -57.79 -29.43
N GLN A 230 -20.85 -56.56 -29.79
CA GLN A 230 -21.56 -55.79 -30.82
C GLN A 230 -21.37 -56.41 -32.21
N ALA A 231 -20.16 -56.88 -32.53
CA ALA A 231 -19.89 -57.61 -33.77
C ALA A 231 -20.69 -58.93 -33.84
N ALA A 232 -20.86 -59.63 -32.70
CA ALA A 232 -21.71 -60.82 -32.63
C ALA A 232 -23.21 -60.49 -32.81
N ALA A 233 -23.71 -59.40 -32.23
CA ALA A 233 -25.09 -58.94 -32.41
C ALA A 233 -25.38 -58.53 -33.87
N ILE A 234 -24.49 -57.76 -34.51
CA ILE A 234 -24.60 -57.41 -35.94
C ILE A 234 -24.49 -58.67 -36.83
N GLY A 235 -23.67 -59.64 -36.43
CA GLY A 235 -23.60 -60.95 -37.10
C GLY A 235 -24.91 -61.74 -36.99
N ALA A 236 -25.61 -61.66 -35.86
CA ALA A 236 -26.86 -62.38 -35.60
C ALA A 236 -28.05 -61.87 -36.44
N THR A 237 -27.99 -60.66 -37.00
CA THR A 237 -29.02 -60.09 -37.89
C THR A 237 -28.74 -60.29 -39.38
N THR A 238 -27.77 -61.14 -39.73
CA THR A 238 -27.47 -61.55 -41.12
C THR A 238 -28.72 -62.08 -41.83
N SER A 239 -29.06 -61.53 -42.99
CA SER A 239 -30.32 -61.83 -43.69
C SER A 239 -30.40 -63.30 -44.12
N THR A 240 -31.48 -63.99 -43.73
CA THR A 240 -31.77 -65.37 -44.13
C THR A 240 -32.52 -65.48 -45.48
N LEU A 241 -32.94 -64.35 -46.05
CA LEU A 241 -33.61 -64.24 -47.35
C LEU A 241 -32.92 -63.17 -48.23
N GLY A 242 -33.33 -63.04 -49.49
CA GLY A 242 -32.88 -61.97 -50.38
C GLY A 242 -33.22 -60.58 -49.84
N ALA A 243 -32.42 -59.58 -50.21
CA ALA A 243 -32.62 -58.23 -49.68
C ALA A 243 -33.84 -57.52 -50.29
N ILE A 244 -34.41 -56.59 -49.51
CA ILE A 244 -35.41 -55.62 -49.98
C ILE A 244 -34.67 -54.33 -50.38
N ALA A 245 -34.78 -53.91 -51.64
CA ALA A 245 -34.14 -52.71 -52.18
C ALA A 245 -35.17 -51.68 -52.64
N VAL A 246 -35.15 -50.49 -52.02
CA VAL A 246 -35.97 -49.32 -52.42
C VAL A 246 -35.26 -48.40 -53.43
N GLY A 247 -34.11 -48.82 -53.94
CA GLY A 247 -33.24 -48.06 -54.83
C GLY A 247 -32.15 -48.94 -55.45
N ASP A 248 -31.12 -48.31 -56.00
CA ASP A 248 -29.94 -48.98 -56.57
C ASP A 248 -28.66 -48.23 -56.15
N ALA A 249 -27.83 -48.89 -55.33
CA ALA A 249 -26.58 -48.33 -54.86
C ALA A 249 -25.51 -48.23 -55.97
N ALA A 250 -25.55 -49.09 -57.00
CA ALA A 250 -24.57 -49.10 -58.07
C ALA A 250 -24.71 -47.91 -59.03
N THR A 251 -25.93 -47.38 -59.18
CA THR A 251 -26.20 -46.13 -59.94
C THR A 251 -26.58 -44.94 -59.06
N GLY A 252 -26.32 -45.01 -57.74
CA GLY A 252 -26.51 -43.90 -56.79
C GLY A 252 -27.97 -43.49 -56.53
N LYS A 253 -28.94 -44.34 -56.89
CA LYS A 253 -30.38 -44.08 -56.77
C LYS A 253 -30.89 -44.45 -55.38
N PHE A 254 -30.81 -43.54 -54.43
CA PHE A 254 -31.33 -43.74 -53.07
C PHE A 254 -32.76 -43.20 -52.90
N ARG A 255 -33.51 -43.74 -51.94
CA ARG A 255 -34.84 -43.26 -51.54
C ARG A 255 -34.97 -43.20 -50.02
N GLN A 256 -35.72 -42.21 -49.54
CA GLN A 256 -36.10 -42.11 -48.14
C GLN A 256 -37.29 -43.04 -47.83
N ILE A 257 -37.23 -43.73 -46.70
CA ILE A 257 -38.38 -44.44 -46.13
C ILE A 257 -38.98 -43.53 -45.05
N THR A 258 -40.09 -42.86 -45.39
CA THR A 258 -40.78 -41.94 -44.48
C THR A 258 -41.78 -42.68 -43.58
N SER A 259 -42.20 -42.04 -42.48
CA SER A 259 -43.15 -42.59 -41.49
C SER A 259 -42.74 -43.91 -40.83
N LEU A 260 -41.44 -44.22 -40.82
CA LEU A 260 -40.86 -45.39 -40.16
C LEU A 260 -40.98 -45.26 -38.62
N ALA A 261 -41.70 -46.19 -38.00
CA ALA A 261 -41.79 -46.31 -36.54
C ALA A 261 -40.42 -46.65 -35.91
N ALA A 262 -40.29 -46.47 -34.60
CA ALA A 262 -39.07 -46.86 -33.90
C ALA A 262 -38.93 -48.40 -33.87
N GLY A 263 -37.77 -48.91 -34.30
CA GLY A 263 -37.43 -50.33 -34.23
C GLY A 263 -37.43 -50.86 -32.79
N THR A 264 -37.81 -52.11 -32.64
CA THR A 264 -38.00 -52.83 -31.35
C THR A 264 -37.09 -54.04 -31.18
N GLN A 265 -36.46 -54.50 -32.25
CA GLN A 265 -35.50 -55.60 -32.32
C GLN A 265 -34.27 -55.16 -33.12
N ASP A 266 -33.13 -55.81 -32.92
CA ASP A 266 -31.83 -55.43 -33.54
C ASP A 266 -31.83 -55.51 -35.08
N SER A 267 -32.81 -56.22 -35.67
CA SER A 267 -33.03 -56.34 -37.12
C SER A 267 -33.96 -55.27 -37.71
N ASP A 268 -34.62 -54.46 -36.87
CA ASP A 268 -35.60 -53.48 -37.34
C ASP A 268 -34.87 -52.23 -37.90
N ALA A 269 -35.46 -51.61 -38.93
CA ALA A 269 -34.88 -50.39 -39.52
C ALA A 269 -34.94 -49.21 -38.52
N VAL A 270 -33.77 -48.66 -38.18
CA VAL A 270 -33.62 -47.57 -37.20
C VAL A 270 -34.08 -46.24 -37.80
N ASN A 271 -34.97 -45.52 -37.10
CA ASN A 271 -35.42 -44.20 -37.54
C ASN A 271 -34.57 -43.04 -36.97
N VAL A 272 -34.73 -41.84 -37.53
CA VAL A 272 -33.95 -40.65 -37.14
C VAL A 272 -34.17 -40.24 -35.68
N ALA A 273 -35.31 -40.56 -35.07
CA ALA A 273 -35.56 -40.28 -33.66
C ALA A 273 -34.74 -41.21 -32.74
N GLN A 274 -34.62 -42.49 -33.08
CA GLN A 274 -33.74 -43.43 -32.38
C GLN A 274 -32.27 -43.05 -32.53
N LEU A 275 -31.83 -42.68 -33.75
CA LEU A 275 -30.46 -42.23 -33.99
C LEU A 275 -30.13 -40.97 -33.17
N LYS A 276 -31.05 -40.00 -33.08
CA LYS A 276 -30.92 -38.84 -32.19
C LYS A 276 -30.89 -39.23 -30.70
N GLY A 277 -31.64 -40.26 -30.29
CA GLY A 277 -31.58 -40.81 -28.93
C GLY A 277 -30.21 -41.41 -28.58
N VAL A 278 -29.60 -42.16 -29.51
CA VAL A 278 -28.24 -42.71 -29.35
C VAL A 278 -27.20 -41.59 -29.26
N VAL A 279 -27.27 -40.59 -30.15
CA VAL A 279 -26.38 -39.41 -30.11
C VAL A 279 -26.56 -38.62 -28.80
N GLY A 280 -27.76 -38.57 -28.24
CA GLY A 280 -28.04 -37.96 -26.93
C GLY A 280 -27.61 -38.80 -25.71
N SER A 281 -27.32 -40.10 -25.88
CA SER A 281 -26.86 -40.99 -24.80
C SER A 281 -25.35 -41.24 -24.81
N ALA A 282 -24.67 -40.94 -25.93
CA ALA A 282 -23.22 -41.06 -26.07
C ALA A 282 -22.39 -40.05 -25.25
N THR A 283 -23.06 -39.22 -24.44
CA THR A 283 -22.48 -38.11 -23.66
C THR A 283 -22.36 -38.40 -22.16
N ALA A 284 -22.84 -39.54 -21.67
CA ALA A 284 -22.91 -39.84 -20.24
C ALA A 284 -21.56 -40.29 -19.62
N ASP A 285 -20.80 -41.12 -20.35
CA ASP A 285 -19.57 -41.76 -19.85
C ASP A 285 -18.29 -41.26 -20.55
N ALA A 286 -18.38 -40.17 -21.33
CA ALA A 286 -17.27 -39.60 -22.09
C ALA A 286 -16.96 -38.17 -21.63
N VAL A 287 -15.71 -37.93 -21.25
CA VAL A 287 -15.22 -36.60 -20.88
C VAL A 287 -15.20 -35.70 -22.12
N MET A 288 -16.02 -34.64 -22.10
CA MET A 288 -16.03 -33.60 -23.13
C MET A 288 -14.93 -32.58 -22.87
N TYR A 289 -14.24 -32.17 -23.92
CA TYR A 289 -13.42 -30.97 -23.93
C TYR A 289 -14.30 -29.74 -24.16
N ASP A 290 -13.98 -28.60 -23.55
CA ASP A 290 -14.81 -27.39 -23.66
C ASP A 290 -14.73 -26.73 -25.05
N ASN A 291 -13.72 -27.12 -25.84
CA ASN A 291 -13.41 -26.56 -27.14
C ASN A 291 -12.64 -27.56 -28.03
N SER A 292 -12.51 -27.23 -29.31
CA SER A 292 -11.90 -28.07 -30.34
C SER A 292 -10.36 -28.08 -30.36
N THR A 293 -9.67 -27.31 -29.51
CA THR A 293 -8.21 -27.43 -29.32
C THR A 293 -7.85 -28.37 -28.16
N HIS A 294 -8.86 -28.88 -27.44
CA HIS A 294 -8.72 -29.85 -26.35
C HIS A 294 -7.88 -29.35 -25.15
N ASN A 295 -7.74 -28.03 -24.99
CA ASN A 295 -6.90 -27.43 -23.95
C ASN A 295 -7.59 -27.18 -22.59
N SER A 296 -8.90 -27.39 -22.49
CA SER A 296 -9.64 -27.35 -21.22
C SER A 296 -10.79 -28.36 -21.18
N ILE A 297 -11.13 -28.80 -19.97
CA ILE A 297 -12.17 -29.78 -19.65
C ILE A 297 -12.92 -29.29 -18.40
N SER A 298 -14.20 -28.96 -18.53
CA SER A 298 -15.08 -28.61 -17.43
C SER A 298 -15.81 -29.86 -16.90
N LEU A 299 -15.22 -30.53 -15.91
CA LEU A 299 -15.85 -31.66 -15.23
C LEU A 299 -17.03 -31.19 -14.37
N GLY A 300 -18.25 -31.54 -14.78
CA GLY A 300 -19.46 -31.21 -14.04
C GLY A 300 -19.52 -31.88 -12.65
N GLY A 301 -20.13 -31.20 -11.68
CA GLY A 301 -20.32 -31.64 -10.30
C GLY A 301 -20.97 -30.53 -9.45
N ASP A 302 -21.29 -30.81 -8.19
CA ASP A 302 -21.72 -29.77 -7.25
C ASP A 302 -20.55 -28.80 -6.95
N SER A 303 -20.86 -27.54 -6.63
CA SER A 303 -19.83 -26.53 -6.33
C SER A 303 -18.96 -26.97 -5.15
N TYR A 304 -17.65 -27.01 -5.34
CA TYR A 304 -16.69 -27.42 -4.31
C TYR A 304 -16.66 -26.42 -3.14
N ASP A 305 -16.94 -26.91 -1.94
CA ASP A 305 -16.82 -26.16 -0.69
C ASP A 305 -15.44 -26.38 -0.06
N ASN A 306 -14.58 -25.36 -0.20
CA ASN A 306 -13.21 -25.34 0.32
C ASN A 306 -13.13 -25.35 1.86
N SER A 307 -14.24 -25.18 2.59
CA SER A 307 -14.27 -25.27 4.05
C SER A 307 -14.55 -26.68 4.56
N THR A 308 -15.51 -27.41 3.95
CA THR A 308 -15.85 -28.78 4.32
C THR A 308 -15.10 -29.85 3.53
N HIS A 309 -14.44 -29.46 2.42
CA HIS A 309 -13.85 -30.38 1.43
C HIS A 309 -14.90 -31.34 0.82
N THR A 310 -16.11 -30.83 0.57
CA THR A 310 -17.21 -31.58 -0.06
C THR A 310 -17.71 -30.87 -1.32
N GLY A 311 -18.39 -31.61 -2.21
CA GLY A 311 -18.67 -31.17 -3.58
C GLY A 311 -17.47 -31.42 -4.52
N GLY A 312 -17.57 -30.96 -5.76
CA GLY A 312 -16.62 -31.27 -6.83
C GLY A 312 -16.69 -32.72 -7.34
N THR A 313 -15.84 -33.04 -8.32
CA THR A 313 -15.83 -34.35 -8.99
C THR A 313 -14.48 -35.04 -8.85
N THR A 314 -14.48 -36.25 -8.29
CA THR A 314 -13.27 -37.03 -8.03
C THR A 314 -12.83 -37.81 -9.27
N ILE A 315 -11.65 -37.49 -9.82
CA ILE A 315 -11.02 -38.29 -10.88
C ILE A 315 -10.29 -39.47 -10.23
N THR A 316 -10.68 -40.69 -10.57
CA THR A 316 -10.00 -41.92 -10.10
C THR A 316 -9.09 -42.50 -11.18
N ASN A 317 -8.13 -43.35 -10.79
CA ASN A 317 -7.16 -44.00 -11.68
C ASN A 317 -6.24 -43.05 -12.49
N VAL A 318 -6.02 -41.82 -12.00
CA VAL A 318 -4.97 -40.93 -12.52
C VAL A 318 -3.60 -41.59 -12.26
N ALA A 319 -2.90 -41.99 -13.32
CA ALA A 319 -1.54 -42.54 -13.24
C ALA A 319 -0.54 -41.45 -12.79
N ASN A 320 0.67 -41.84 -12.40
CA ASN A 320 1.70 -40.85 -12.05
C ASN A 320 2.06 -40.04 -13.31
N GLY A 321 1.85 -38.73 -13.29
CA GLY A 321 2.24 -37.82 -14.36
C GLY A 321 3.76 -37.81 -14.57
N VAL A 322 4.20 -37.84 -15.83
CA VAL A 322 5.62 -37.97 -16.22
C VAL A 322 6.14 -36.68 -16.85
N ASN A 323 5.29 -35.93 -17.54
CA ASN A 323 5.58 -34.63 -18.13
C ASN A 323 4.99 -33.51 -17.26
N ASN A 324 5.54 -32.29 -17.37
CA ASN A 324 5.07 -31.11 -16.64
C ASN A 324 3.61 -30.69 -16.96
N SER A 325 3.02 -31.25 -18.01
CA SER A 325 1.62 -31.05 -18.44
C SER A 325 0.65 -32.13 -17.93
N ASP A 326 1.16 -33.19 -17.31
CA ASP A 326 0.33 -34.33 -16.89
C ASP A 326 -0.34 -34.04 -15.54
N ALA A 327 -1.52 -34.60 -15.31
CA ALA A 327 -2.21 -34.46 -14.02
C ALA A 327 -1.46 -35.21 -12.91
N VAL A 328 -1.05 -34.49 -11.87
CA VAL A 328 -0.40 -35.06 -10.68
C VAL A 328 -1.43 -35.75 -9.81
N ASN A 329 -1.19 -37.01 -9.43
CA ASN A 329 -2.09 -37.77 -8.57
C ASN A 329 -1.75 -37.60 -7.07
N VAL A 330 -2.65 -38.05 -6.19
CA VAL A 330 -2.47 -37.95 -4.73
C VAL A 330 -1.28 -38.79 -4.22
N ALA A 331 -0.88 -39.85 -4.94
CA ALA A 331 0.32 -40.61 -4.58
C ALA A 331 1.59 -39.77 -4.79
N GLN A 332 1.74 -39.12 -5.95
CA GLN A 332 2.87 -38.22 -6.23
C GLN A 332 2.93 -37.02 -5.27
N LEU A 333 1.78 -36.45 -4.90
CA LEU A 333 1.74 -35.37 -3.90
C LEU A 333 2.16 -35.87 -2.51
N ASN A 334 1.74 -37.09 -2.13
CA ASN A 334 2.21 -37.73 -0.90
C ASN A 334 3.69 -38.10 -0.96
N ASP A 335 4.21 -38.57 -2.10
CA ASP A 335 5.63 -38.88 -2.29
C ASP A 335 6.49 -37.61 -2.14
N LEU A 336 6.05 -36.49 -2.70
CA LEU A 336 6.69 -35.19 -2.52
C LEU A 336 6.61 -34.70 -1.06
N ALA A 337 5.45 -34.80 -0.41
CA ALA A 337 5.27 -34.41 0.99
C ALA A 337 6.04 -35.31 1.99
N ASN A 338 6.32 -36.56 1.61
CA ASN A 338 7.15 -37.49 2.37
C ASN A 338 8.63 -37.47 1.96
N THR A 339 9.01 -36.75 0.91
CA THR A 339 10.40 -36.51 0.54
C THR A 339 11.02 -35.59 1.61
N PRO A 340 12.09 -36.01 2.30
CA PRO A 340 12.65 -35.23 3.39
C PRO A 340 13.38 -33.98 2.89
N ILE A 341 13.28 -32.91 3.66
CA ILE A 341 14.14 -31.73 3.58
C ILE A 341 15.29 -31.95 4.56
N THR A 342 16.46 -32.33 4.05
CA THR A 342 17.67 -32.56 4.85
C THR A 342 18.36 -31.23 5.20
N PHE A 343 18.37 -30.87 6.48
CA PHE A 343 19.18 -29.77 7.01
C PHE A 343 20.52 -30.33 7.51
N VAL A 344 21.64 -29.78 7.02
CA VAL A 344 23.00 -30.22 7.36
C VAL A 344 23.70 -29.13 8.16
N GLY A 345 24.22 -29.46 9.34
CA GLY A 345 25.02 -28.54 10.17
C GLY A 345 26.52 -28.60 9.83
N ASN A 346 27.34 -27.90 10.60
CA ASN A 346 28.79 -28.20 10.65
C ASN A 346 29.05 -29.62 11.23
N SER A 347 28.10 -30.11 12.02
CA SER A 347 28.08 -31.44 12.64
C SER A 347 26.64 -31.96 12.60
N GLY A 348 26.46 -33.21 12.14
CA GLY A 348 25.14 -33.85 11.99
C GLY A 348 24.27 -33.33 10.84
N ALA A 349 23.16 -34.03 10.61
CA ALA A 349 22.11 -33.66 9.67
C ALA A 349 20.76 -34.19 10.16
N VAL A 350 19.66 -33.49 9.87
CA VAL A 350 18.29 -33.91 10.20
C VAL A 350 17.36 -33.75 9.01
N ASP A 351 16.58 -34.80 8.75
CA ASP A 351 15.48 -34.78 7.81
C ASP A 351 14.20 -34.27 8.51
N LYS A 352 13.55 -33.27 7.92
CA LYS A 352 12.19 -32.82 8.30
C LYS A 352 11.25 -32.95 7.09
N LYS A 353 10.00 -33.34 7.31
CA LYS A 353 8.96 -33.37 6.26
C LYS A 353 8.28 -32.02 6.13
N LEU A 354 7.58 -31.81 5.02
CA LEU A 354 6.84 -30.59 4.74
C LEU A 354 5.62 -30.48 5.69
N GLY A 355 5.81 -29.80 6.82
CA GLY A 355 4.83 -29.64 7.89
C GLY A 355 5.37 -29.95 9.30
N ASP A 356 6.56 -30.56 9.42
CA ASP A 356 7.21 -30.76 10.71
C ASP A 356 7.74 -29.42 11.27
N THR A 357 7.71 -29.26 12.60
CA THR A 357 8.36 -28.11 13.25
C THR A 357 9.87 -28.34 13.33
N PHE A 358 10.64 -27.38 12.81
CA PHE A 358 12.10 -27.33 12.96
C PHE A 358 12.44 -26.35 14.09
N VAL A 359 13.17 -26.83 15.09
CA VAL A 359 13.59 -26.05 16.26
C VAL A 359 15.04 -25.63 16.07
N ILE A 360 15.33 -24.35 16.33
CA ILE A 360 16.66 -23.77 16.34
C ILE A 360 16.87 -23.12 17.70
N GLU A 361 17.93 -23.49 18.40
CA GLU A 361 18.19 -23.12 19.80
C GLU A 361 19.61 -22.57 19.98
N GLY A 362 19.83 -21.80 21.05
CA GLY A 362 21.15 -21.27 21.41
C GLY A 362 21.78 -22.11 22.52
N ALA A 363 22.84 -22.85 22.21
CA ALA A 363 23.53 -23.70 23.16
C ALA A 363 24.75 -23.01 23.81
N ALA A 364 24.98 -23.29 25.09
CA ALA A 364 26.21 -22.91 25.77
C ALA A 364 27.42 -23.61 25.14
N THR A 365 28.59 -22.95 25.20
CA THR A 365 29.75 -23.32 24.39
C THR A 365 30.43 -24.61 24.86
N THR A 366 30.78 -25.47 23.89
CA THR A 366 31.73 -26.57 24.06
C THR A 366 32.63 -26.60 22.83
N GLY A 367 33.95 -26.44 23.05
CA GLY A 367 34.91 -26.13 21.99
C GLY A 367 34.91 -27.10 20.80
N GLY A 368 34.91 -26.53 19.59
CA GLY A 368 34.86 -27.28 18.33
C GLY A 368 35.32 -26.43 17.14
N THR A 369 34.97 -26.86 15.92
CA THR A 369 35.24 -26.11 14.68
C THR A 369 33.99 -25.34 14.24
N TYR A 370 34.16 -24.07 13.89
CA TYR A 370 33.08 -23.12 13.58
C TYR A 370 33.09 -22.74 12.10
N SER A 371 31.91 -22.52 11.51
CA SER A 371 31.80 -21.86 10.19
C SER A 371 32.12 -20.37 10.31
N GLY A 372 32.95 -19.85 9.40
CA GLY A 372 33.29 -18.43 9.36
C GLY A 372 33.86 -17.90 10.68
N SER A 373 34.64 -18.72 11.38
CA SER A 373 35.27 -18.45 12.69
C SER A 373 34.32 -18.29 13.89
N ASN A 374 33.07 -17.85 13.70
CA ASN A 374 32.26 -17.29 14.80
C ASN A 374 31.06 -18.15 15.23
N LEU A 375 30.46 -18.90 14.32
CA LEU A 375 29.21 -19.63 14.55
C LEU A 375 29.32 -21.09 14.08
N LYS A 376 28.92 -22.01 14.96
CA LYS A 376 28.83 -23.45 14.69
C LYS A 376 27.36 -23.83 14.79
N THR A 377 26.88 -24.51 13.77
CA THR A 377 25.57 -25.14 13.72
C THR A 377 25.76 -26.65 13.91
N GLU A 378 25.03 -27.23 14.86
CA GLU A 378 25.14 -28.65 15.19
C GLU A 378 23.74 -29.24 15.35
N VAL A 379 23.48 -30.35 14.66
CA VAL A 379 22.25 -31.10 14.85
C VAL A 379 22.40 -31.97 16.09
N ASP A 380 21.55 -31.74 17.09
CA ASP A 380 21.56 -32.51 18.34
C ASP A 380 20.90 -33.90 18.21
N ALA A 381 20.92 -34.67 19.29
CA ALA A 381 20.40 -36.05 19.31
C ALA A 381 18.87 -36.15 19.16
N ASP A 382 18.14 -35.04 19.41
CA ASP A 382 16.68 -34.96 19.25
C ASP A 382 16.28 -34.38 17.88
N GLY A 383 17.26 -33.90 17.09
CA GLY A 383 17.08 -33.41 15.74
C GLY A 383 16.70 -31.93 15.66
N ASN A 384 17.17 -31.11 16.61
CA ASN A 384 17.11 -29.65 16.57
C ASN A 384 18.47 -29.08 16.12
N LEU A 385 18.49 -27.84 15.61
CA LEU A 385 19.72 -27.18 15.19
C LEU A 385 20.22 -26.22 16.28
N GLN A 386 21.25 -26.64 17.01
CA GLN A 386 21.90 -25.83 18.03
C GLN A 386 22.88 -24.85 17.38
N LEU A 387 22.70 -23.56 17.66
CA LEU A 387 23.61 -22.48 17.32
C LEU A 387 24.55 -22.23 18.51
N GLN A 388 25.85 -22.43 18.29
CA GLN A 388 26.91 -22.19 19.26
C GLN A 388 27.79 -21.03 18.75
N MET A 389 28.01 -20.01 19.58
CA MET A 389 29.08 -19.04 19.34
C MET A 389 30.45 -19.63 19.68
N ALA A 390 31.51 -19.08 19.10
CA ALA A 390 32.86 -19.32 19.59
C ALA A 390 33.07 -18.62 20.94
N ASP A 391 33.84 -19.24 21.86
CA ASP A 391 34.26 -18.60 23.11
C ASP A 391 35.09 -17.32 22.86
N ASN A 392 35.74 -17.24 21.69
CA ASN A 392 36.45 -16.08 21.20
C ASN A 392 36.02 -15.79 19.74
N PRO A 393 34.94 -15.02 19.51
CA PRO A 393 34.53 -14.65 18.16
C PRO A 393 35.53 -13.68 17.52
N LEU A 394 35.78 -13.87 16.22
CA LEU A 394 36.70 -13.13 15.39
C LEU A 394 35.93 -12.07 14.58
N PHE A 395 36.17 -10.79 14.84
CA PHE A 395 35.60 -9.69 14.04
C PHE A 395 36.75 -8.86 13.44
N ASP A 396 36.60 -8.32 12.23
CA ASP A 396 37.62 -7.43 11.63
C ASP A 396 37.76 -6.10 12.39
N SER A 397 36.74 -5.72 13.17
CA SER A 397 36.81 -4.70 14.21
C SER A 397 36.31 -5.29 15.54
N VAL A 398 37.21 -5.51 16.50
CA VAL A 398 36.86 -6.03 17.85
C VAL A 398 36.88 -4.91 18.88
N THR A 399 35.72 -4.66 19.48
CA THR A 399 35.51 -3.76 20.60
C THR A 399 35.86 -4.47 21.92
N THR A 400 37.15 -4.54 22.34
CA THR A 400 37.65 -4.90 23.71
C THR A 400 39.20 -4.94 23.79
N GLY A 401 39.81 -5.09 24.99
CA GLY A 401 41.27 -5.21 25.20
C GLY A 401 41.72 -5.12 26.68
N ASN A 402 42.89 -4.52 26.97
CA ASN A 402 43.17 -3.92 28.31
C ASN A 402 42.04 -2.97 28.71
N THR A 403 41.48 -2.34 27.68
CA THR A 403 40.11 -1.91 27.48
C THR A 403 39.08 -2.95 27.96
N THR A 404 38.82 -3.00 29.26
CA THR A 404 37.55 -3.53 29.76
C THR A 404 36.44 -2.67 29.14
N ILE A 405 35.54 -3.29 28.38
CA ILE A 405 34.32 -2.65 27.90
C ILE A 405 33.17 -3.29 28.65
N SER A 406 32.57 -2.50 29.52
CA SER A 406 31.52 -2.89 30.45
C SER A 406 30.54 -1.74 30.61
N ASN A 407 29.60 -1.89 31.54
CA ASN A 407 28.65 -0.84 31.94
C ASN A 407 29.33 0.48 32.35
N ASP A 408 30.60 0.44 32.76
CA ASP A 408 31.38 1.60 33.21
C ASP A 408 32.15 2.30 32.06
N GLY A 409 32.05 1.77 30.84
CA GLY A 409 32.67 2.34 29.63
C GLY A 409 33.99 1.67 29.20
N LEU A 410 34.84 2.44 28.53
CA LEU A 410 36.08 2.04 27.87
C LEU A 410 37.29 2.18 28.82
N THR A 411 37.43 1.25 29.77
CA THR A 411 38.48 1.32 30.81
C THR A 411 39.76 0.61 30.37
N ILE A 412 40.79 1.35 29.93
CA ILE A 412 42.11 0.76 29.63
C ILE A 412 42.91 0.63 30.92
N ILE A 413 43.04 -0.59 31.45
CA ILE A 413 43.76 -0.85 32.70
C ILE A 413 45.21 -0.33 32.60
N GLY A 414 45.56 0.62 33.47
CA GLY A 414 46.88 1.25 33.55
C GLY A 414 47.16 2.35 32.52
N GLY A 415 46.17 2.77 31.73
CA GLY A 415 46.30 3.81 30.70
C GLY A 415 45.14 4.81 30.69
N PRO A 416 44.98 5.61 29.62
CA PRO A 416 43.85 6.52 29.45
C PRO A 416 42.53 5.75 29.30
N SER A 417 41.46 6.20 29.95
CA SER A 417 40.14 5.56 29.92
C SER A 417 39.02 6.53 29.58
N VAL A 418 38.06 6.09 28.78
CA VAL A 418 36.84 6.86 28.43
C VAL A 418 35.66 6.18 29.12
N THR A 419 35.39 6.60 30.34
CA THR A 419 34.38 6.00 31.22
C THR A 419 33.08 6.80 31.22
N THR A 420 32.05 6.30 31.89
CA THR A 420 30.81 7.05 32.18
C THR A 420 31.04 8.33 33.02
N VAL A 421 32.22 8.50 33.62
CA VAL A 421 32.65 9.71 34.35
C VAL A 421 33.38 10.71 33.44
N GLY A 422 33.75 10.31 32.22
CA GLY A 422 34.47 11.12 31.24
C GLY A 422 35.82 10.53 30.82
N ILE A 423 36.66 11.37 30.21
CA ILE A 423 38.01 11.01 29.76
C ILE A 423 39.01 11.25 30.90
N ASP A 424 39.54 10.17 31.48
CA ASP A 424 40.78 10.24 32.28
C ASP A 424 41.97 9.94 31.36
N ALA A 425 42.94 10.85 31.31
CA ALA A 425 44.17 10.68 30.55
C ALA A 425 45.22 9.81 31.27
N GLY A 426 44.96 9.31 32.48
CA GLY A 426 45.89 8.49 33.25
C GLY A 426 47.19 9.24 33.54
N ASN A 427 47.09 10.51 33.97
CA ASN A 427 48.18 11.48 34.15
C ASN A 427 49.05 11.79 32.90
N GLN A 428 48.63 11.38 31.69
CA GLN A 428 49.35 11.67 30.45
C GLN A 428 48.91 13.00 29.82
N LYS A 429 49.77 13.60 29.00
CA LYS A 429 49.43 14.81 28.24
C LYS A 429 48.51 14.44 27.07
N ILE A 430 47.34 15.05 26.99
CA ILE A 430 46.49 14.99 25.79
C ILE A 430 47.15 15.89 24.73
N THR A 431 47.97 15.28 23.86
CA THR A 431 48.65 15.97 22.74
C THR A 431 47.81 15.92 21.46
N ASN A 432 48.11 16.81 20.50
CA ASN A 432 47.42 16.94 19.22
C ASN A 432 45.96 17.40 19.30
N VAL A 433 45.57 18.00 20.43
CA VAL A 433 44.31 18.76 20.55
C VAL A 433 44.41 20.01 19.66
N ALA A 434 43.68 20.00 18.54
CA ALA A 434 43.52 21.18 17.70
C ALA A 434 42.90 22.35 18.49
N PRO A 435 43.04 23.61 18.05
CA PRO A 435 42.34 24.71 18.70
C PRO A 435 40.83 24.47 18.62
N GLY A 436 40.15 24.28 19.75
CA GLY A 436 38.70 24.13 19.82
C GLY A 436 37.98 25.46 19.57
N ASP A 437 36.70 25.45 19.22
CA ASP A 437 35.98 26.71 19.00
C ASP A 437 35.77 27.46 20.32
N VAL A 438 36.22 28.73 20.37
CA VAL A 438 36.08 29.58 21.57
C VAL A 438 34.75 30.33 21.52
N SER A 439 33.67 29.60 21.83
CA SER A 439 32.30 30.14 21.89
C SER A 439 31.61 29.79 23.21
N ALA A 440 30.56 30.54 23.56
CA ALA A 440 29.88 30.44 24.86
C ALA A 440 29.14 29.10 25.13
N GLY A 441 28.98 28.26 24.11
CA GLY A 441 28.41 26.91 24.22
C GLY A 441 29.38 25.79 23.81
N SER A 442 30.67 26.09 23.65
CA SER A 442 31.66 25.09 23.23
C SER A 442 31.92 24.07 24.33
N THR A 443 32.05 22.81 23.93
CA THR A 443 32.49 21.69 24.77
C THR A 443 33.88 21.18 24.39
N ASP A 444 34.54 21.85 23.44
CA ASP A 444 35.86 21.45 22.94
C ASP A 444 36.95 21.60 24.02
N ALA A 445 37.94 20.73 23.95
CA ALA A 445 39.14 20.82 24.79
C ALA A 445 40.00 22.03 24.38
N ILE A 446 39.87 23.14 25.13
CA ILE A 446 40.69 24.34 24.93
C ILE A 446 42.18 24.01 25.12
N ASN A 447 42.98 24.16 24.07
CA ASN A 447 44.40 23.85 24.11
C ASN A 447 45.24 25.02 24.69
N GLY A 448 46.47 24.71 25.09
CA GLY A 448 47.35 25.67 25.80
C GLY A 448 47.66 26.96 25.03
N SER A 449 47.61 26.95 23.68
CA SER A 449 47.82 28.17 22.88
C SER A 449 46.64 29.14 22.97
N GLN A 450 45.42 28.61 23.12
CA GLN A 450 44.18 29.38 23.20
C GLN A 450 44.04 30.04 24.57
N LEU A 451 44.24 29.26 25.65
CA LEU A 451 44.25 29.82 27.01
C LEU A 451 45.34 30.90 27.16
N ASN A 452 46.51 30.69 26.55
CA ASN A 452 47.57 31.71 26.50
C ASN A 452 47.18 32.95 25.69
N ALA A 453 46.39 32.83 24.62
CA ALA A 453 45.86 33.96 23.87
C ALA A 453 44.81 34.73 24.69
N THR A 454 43.87 34.03 25.34
CA THR A 454 42.87 34.66 26.24
C THR A 454 43.54 35.37 27.41
N ASN A 455 44.56 34.77 28.04
CA ASN A 455 45.28 35.41 29.15
C ASN A 455 45.97 36.72 28.72
N GLN A 456 46.61 36.77 27.54
CA GLN A 456 47.16 38.02 26.99
C GLN A 456 46.06 39.07 26.74
N GLN A 457 44.88 38.66 26.25
CA GLN A 457 43.75 39.57 26.08
C GLN A 457 43.17 40.06 27.41
N VAL A 458 43.21 39.26 28.48
CA VAL A 458 42.80 39.69 29.83
C VAL A 458 43.80 40.69 30.43
N GLU A 459 45.11 40.49 30.22
CA GLU A 459 46.16 41.42 30.65
C GLU A 459 46.10 42.76 29.88
N GLN A 460 45.85 42.70 28.57
CA GLN A 460 45.57 43.88 27.74
C GLN A 460 44.28 44.59 28.18
N ASN A 461 43.17 43.88 28.35
CA ASN A 461 41.91 44.46 28.84
C ASN A 461 42.06 45.11 30.23
N THR A 462 42.86 44.52 31.13
CA THR A 462 43.16 45.11 32.45
C THR A 462 43.88 46.45 32.30
N THR A 463 44.83 46.52 31.37
CA THR A 463 45.55 47.76 31.03
C THR A 463 44.61 48.80 30.41
N ASP A 464 43.77 48.40 29.45
CA ASP A 464 42.87 49.31 28.74
C ASP A 464 41.70 49.80 29.61
N ILE A 465 41.18 48.99 30.53
CA ILE A 465 40.20 49.42 31.54
C ILE A 465 40.82 50.49 32.46
N SER A 466 42.08 50.29 32.90
CA SER A 466 42.80 51.30 33.69
C SER A 466 42.98 52.61 32.90
N ASN A 467 43.30 52.51 31.60
CA ASN A 467 43.45 53.67 30.72
C ASN A 467 42.11 54.38 30.47
N PHE A 468 41.03 53.66 30.15
CA PHE A 468 39.70 54.25 29.94
C PHE A 468 39.15 54.90 31.21
N ASN A 469 39.26 54.26 32.38
CA ASN A 469 38.82 54.83 33.64
C ASN A 469 39.57 56.14 33.96
N THR A 470 40.87 56.18 33.67
CA THR A 470 41.70 57.39 33.77
C THR A 470 41.24 58.47 32.78
N ASN A 471 41.05 58.13 31.50
CA ASN A 471 40.70 59.07 30.43
C ASN A 471 39.27 59.63 30.57
N ILE A 472 38.33 58.85 31.10
CA ILE A 472 36.95 59.30 31.40
C ILE A 472 36.95 60.20 32.65
N SER A 473 37.72 59.84 33.69
CA SER A 473 37.87 60.68 34.88
C SER A 473 38.54 62.03 34.57
N ASN A 474 39.44 62.07 33.59
CA ASN A 474 40.23 63.24 33.20
C ASN A 474 39.71 63.93 31.90
N GLY A 475 38.45 63.72 31.51
CA GLY A 475 37.82 64.45 30.39
C GLY A 475 38.53 64.32 29.04
N THR A 476 39.28 63.25 28.84
CA THR A 476 40.18 63.03 27.68
C THR A 476 39.56 62.12 26.62
N VAL A 477 38.50 61.37 26.97
CA VAL A 477 37.68 60.58 26.04
C VAL A 477 36.20 60.86 26.32
N GLY A 478 35.51 61.43 25.33
CA GLY A 478 34.09 61.81 25.40
C GLY A 478 33.88 63.26 25.90
N PRO A 479 32.98 64.06 25.28
CA PRO A 479 32.78 65.46 25.63
C PRO A 479 31.81 65.66 26.82
N VAL A 480 31.57 64.62 27.64
CA VAL A 480 30.56 64.67 28.71
C VAL A 480 31.06 63.94 29.95
N GLN A 481 31.09 64.63 31.10
CA GLN A 481 31.44 64.04 32.40
C GLN A 481 30.20 64.06 33.31
N ARG A 482 30.04 63.01 34.13
CA ARG A 482 29.05 63.01 35.22
C ARG A 482 29.58 63.84 36.38
N THR A 483 28.87 64.91 36.74
CA THR A 483 29.26 65.85 37.80
C THR A 483 28.50 65.60 39.12
N GLY A 484 27.55 64.66 39.13
CA GLY A 484 26.78 64.25 40.30
C GLY A 484 26.02 62.94 40.11
N THR A 485 24.92 62.76 40.84
CA THR A 485 23.96 61.67 40.59
C THR A 485 23.22 61.89 39.28
N ASP A 486 22.60 63.07 39.13
CA ASP A 486 21.65 63.38 38.05
C ASP A 486 22.09 64.55 37.16
N GLN A 487 23.41 64.83 37.10
CA GLN A 487 23.99 65.85 36.22
C GLN A 487 25.10 65.29 35.34
N LEU A 488 24.94 65.54 34.04
CA LEU A 488 25.95 65.39 33.00
C LEU A 488 26.29 66.80 32.49
N SER A 489 27.58 67.13 32.38
CA SER A 489 28.04 68.43 31.86
C SER A 489 28.83 68.22 30.57
N LEU A 490 28.59 69.07 29.57
CA LEU A 490 29.38 69.12 28.34
C LEU A 490 30.69 69.84 28.59
N ILE A 491 31.82 69.17 28.31
CA ILE A 491 33.17 69.63 28.65
C ILE A 491 34.04 69.64 27.38
N ALA A 492 34.76 70.74 27.17
CA ALA A 492 35.78 70.85 26.13
C ALA A 492 37.06 70.07 26.52
N ALA A 493 37.75 69.47 25.55
CA ALA A 493 38.92 68.62 25.81
C ALA A 493 39.98 69.33 26.68
N GLY A 494 40.29 68.73 27.84
CA GLY A 494 41.22 69.28 28.83
C GLY A 494 40.61 70.23 29.87
N GLY A 495 39.29 70.46 29.85
CA GLY A 495 38.53 71.07 30.95
C GLY A 495 38.10 70.05 32.01
N ASP A 496 37.45 70.53 33.07
CA ASP A 496 36.93 69.69 34.17
C ASP A 496 35.49 70.03 34.56
N ALA A 497 34.91 69.23 35.46
CA ALA A 497 33.54 69.35 35.97
C ALA A 497 33.15 70.73 36.54
N TYR A 498 34.12 71.53 36.98
CA TYR A 498 33.95 72.86 37.57
C TYR A 498 34.34 73.99 36.59
N ALA A 499 35.16 73.68 35.57
CA ALA A 499 35.56 74.58 34.50
C ALA A 499 35.39 73.92 33.11
N PRO A 500 34.14 73.77 32.60
CA PRO A 500 33.84 72.98 31.40
C PRO A 500 34.33 73.57 30.07
N GLY A 501 34.83 74.81 30.05
CA GLY A 501 35.34 75.47 28.85
C GLY A 501 34.25 76.14 27.99
N ALA A 502 34.45 76.15 26.67
CA ALA A 502 33.58 76.83 25.71
C ALA A 502 32.41 75.94 25.25
N ALA A 503 31.28 76.57 24.88
CA ALA A 503 30.09 75.89 24.38
C ALA A 503 30.38 75.10 23.09
N GLN A 504 29.80 73.90 22.99
CA GLN A 504 30.05 72.94 21.90
C GLN A 504 28.90 72.91 20.89
N VAL A 505 29.21 72.74 19.60
CA VAL A 505 28.22 72.50 18.55
C VAL A 505 28.08 71.00 18.33
N LEU A 506 26.90 70.45 18.59
CA LEU A 506 26.61 69.04 18.33
C LEU A 506 26.39 68.84 16.82
N THR A 507 27.42 68.33 16.16
CA THR A 507 27.36 67.85 14.78
C THR A 507 27.09 66.34 14.75
N ASN A 508 26.70 65.80 13.59
CA ASN A 508 26.37 64.38 13.41
C ASN A 508 25.22 63.84 14.29
N VAL A 509 24.29 64.71 14.70
CA VAL A 509 23.04 64.32 15.36
C VAL A 509 22.12 63.62 14.33
N ALA A 510 21.63 62.43 14.68
CA ALA A 510 20.72 61.65 13.84
C ALA A 510 19.30 62.23 13.83
N ALA A 511 18.40 61.63 13.05
CA ALA A 511 16.99 62.01 13.03
C ALA A 511 16.28 61.55 14.33
N GLY A 512 16.00 62.46 15.26
CA GLY A 512 15.31 62.19 16.53
C GLY A 512 13.79 62.01 16.38
N SER A 513 13.16 61.12 17.14
CA SER A 513 11.77 60.72 16.93
C SER A 513 10.78 61.89 17.02
N ILE A 514 10.00 62.13 15.95
CA ILE A 514 9.01 63.21 15.88
C ILE A 514 7.68 62.71 16.46
N THR A 515 7.60 62.62 17.79
CA THR A 515 6.42 62.14 18.53
C THR A 515 6.12 63.00 19.76
N ALA A 516 4.86 63.03 20.22
CA ALA A 516 4.37 63.93 21.27
C ALA A 516 5.05 63.79 22.66
N THR A 517 5.76 62.69 22.92
CA THR A 517 6.50 62.43 24.17
C THR A 517 8.02 62.33 23.96
N SER A 518 8.52 62.79 22.81
CA SER A 518 9.95 62.70 22.49
C SER A 518 10.80 63.62 23.37
N THR A 519 11.98 63.12 23.76
CA THR A 519 13.05 63.90 24.41
C THR A 519 14.30 63.99 23.52
N ASP A 520 14.19 63.58 22.26
CA ASP A 520 15.31 63.48 21.34
C ASP A 520 15.75 64.84 20.80
N ALA A 521 17.03 64.98 20.50
CA ALA A 521 17.55 66.12 19.75
C ALA A 521 17.15 66.00 18.27
N ILE A 522 16.23 66.84 17.81
CA ILE A 522 15.91 66.97 16.39
C ILE A 522 17.10 67.55 15.61
N ASN A 523 17.33 67.06 14.39
CA ASN A 523 18.43 67.53 13.55
C ASN A 523 17.96 68.44 12.40
N GLY A 524 18.92 69.11 11.74
CA GLY A 524 18.64 70.03 10.65
C GLY A 524 18.00 69.39 9.42
N SER A 525 18.33 68.12 9.12
CA SER A 525 17.76 67.41 7.97
C SER A 525 16.29 67.07 8.16
N GLN A 526 15.83 66.73 9.38
CA GLN A 526 14.41 66.45 9.65
C GLN A 526 13.53 67.68 9.53
N LEU A 527 14.02 68.82 10.05
CA LEU A 527 13.32 70.09 9.91
C LEU A 527 13.23 70.48 8.41
N HIS A 528 14.29 70.22 7.65
CA HIS A 528 14.30 70.43 6.21
C HIS A 528 13.41 69.45 5.43
N GLU A 529 13.37 68.17 5.81
CA GLU A 529 12.55 67.12 5.18
C GLU A 529 11.06 67.29 5.48
N THR A 530 10.73 67.70 6.72
CA THR A 530 9.38 68.13 7.10
C THR A 530 8.92 69.30 6.22
N ASN A 531 9.80 70.29 6.00
CA ASN A 531 9.51 71.40 5.10
C ASN A 531 9.35 70.94 3.63
N GLN A 532 10.21 70.05 3.12
CA GLN A 532 10.06 69.48 1.77
C GLN A 532 8.76 68.70 1.61
N GLN A 533 8.30 67.97 2.63
CA GLN A 533 6.99 67.29 2.59
C GLN A 533 5.82 68.29 2.58
N VAL A 534 5.95 69.45 3.25
CA VAL A 534 4.97 70.54 3.17
C VAL A 534 4.95 71.17 1.77
N ASP A 535 6.11 71.42 1.16
CA ASP A 535 6.21 71.95 -0.22
C ASP A 535 5.68 70.95 -1.27
N ALA A 536 5.99 69.65 -1.10
CA ALA A 536 5.48 68.57 -1.94
C ALA A 536 3.98 68.39 -1.79
N ASN A 537 3.44 68.44 -0.57
CA ASN A 537 1.99 68.40 -0.33
C ASN A 537 1.29 69.64 -0.93
N THR A 538 1.88 70.83 -0.84
CA THR A 538 1.37 72.03 -1.51
C THR A 538 1.27 71.81 -3.02
N THR A 539 2.31 71.24 -3.64
CA THR A 539 2.34 70.91 -5.07
C THR A 539 1.33 69.82 -5.45
N HIS A 540 1.19 68.78 -4.63
CA HIS A 540 0.20 67.72 -4.83
C HIS A 540 -1.23 68.25 -4.71
N ILE A 541 -1.50 69.15 -3.76
CA ILE A 541 -2.80 69.81 -3.60
C ILE A 541 -3.14 70.62 -4.86
N THR A 542 -2.22 71.45 -5.39
CA THR A 542 -2.46 72.18 -6.65
C THR A 542 -2.70 71.25 -7.84
N ASN A 543 -2.00 70.11 -7.93
CA ASN A 543 -2.21 69.13 -8.98
C ASN A 543 -3.53 68.34 -8.82
N LEU A 544 -3.99 68.10 -7.59
CA LEU A 544 -5.30 67.53 -7.31
C LEU A 544 -6.42 68.54 -7.61
N ASP A 545 -6.26 69.80 -7.23
CA ASP A 545 -7.20 70.91 -7.48
C ASP A 545 -7.44 71.10 -8.97
N GLY A 546 -6.39 71.12 -9.79
CA GLY A 546 -6.51 71.15 -11.26
C GLY A 546 -7.15 69.89 -11.86
N ARG A 547 -6.93 68.70 -11.27
CA ARG A 547 -7.60 67.46 -11.70
C ARG A 547 -9.06 67.40 -11.28
N VAL A 548 -9.40 67.89 -10.10
CA VAL A 548 -10.78 68.01 -9.60
C VAL A 548 -11.53 69.01 -10.46
N THR A 549 -10.96 70.18 -10.77
CA THR A 549 -11.53 71.17 -11.69
C THR A 549 -11.90 70.54 -13.05
N ASN A 550 -11.03 69.70 -13.62
CA ASN A 550 -11.32 68.99 -14.87
C ASN A 550 -12.47 67.96 -14.70
N VAL A 551 -12.42 67.15 -13.63
CA VAL A 551 -13.45 66.14 -13.34
C VAL A 551 -14.81 66.79 -13.03
N GLU A 552 -14.85 67.95 -12.37
CA GLU A 552 -16.07 68.73 -12.16
C GLU A 552 -16.66 69.22 -13.49
N GLY A 553 -15.81 69.60 -14.45
CA GLY A 553 -16.21 69.89 -15.83
C GLY A 553 -16.82 68.67 -16.53
N ASP A 554 -16.10 67.54 -16.55
CA ASP A 554 -16.55 66.29 -17.17
C ASP A 554 -17.85 65.78 -16.54
N VAL A 555 -17.97 65.81 -15.21
CA VAL A 555 -19.18 65.42 -14.47
C VAL A 555 -20.34 66.36 -14.77
N THR A 556 -20.10 67.68 -14.86
CA THR A 556 -21.14 68.64 -15.26
C THR A 556 -21.67 68.36 -16.67
N THR A 557 -20.79 67.96 -17.60
CA THR A 557 -21.19 67.52 -18.95
C THR A 557 -21.99 66.22 -18.91
N LEU A 558 -21.49 65.19 -18.24
CA LEU A 558 -22.17 63.90 -18.10
C LEU A 558 -23.56 64.03 -17.45
N GLN A 559 -23.69 64.91 -16.45
CA GLN A 559 -24.95 65.17 -15.77
C GLN A 559 -25.99 65.82 -16.70
N GLY A 560 -25.56 66.62 -17.67
CA GLY A 560 -26.41 67.12 -18.75
C GLY A 560 -26.90 66.00 -19.66
N ASP A 561 -26.00 65.16 -20.17
CA ASP A 561 -26.34 64.08 -21.10
C ASP A 561 -27.24 63.00 -20.46
N VAL A 562 -26.95 62.60 -19.22
CA VAL A 562 -27.75 61.63 -18.46
C VAL A 562 -29.17 62.16 -18.18
N THR A 563 -29.33 63.46 -17.92
CA THR A 563 -30.66 64.07 -17.71
C THR A 563 -31.49 64.00 -19.00
N ASN A 564 -30.92 64.38 -20.14
CA ASN A 564 -31.61 64.32 -21.44
C ASN A 564 -31.96 62.88 -21.88
N LEU A 565 -31.13 61.90 -21.53
CA LEU A 565 -31.39 60.50 -21.81
C LEU A 565 -32.53 59.92 -20.95
N GLY A 566 -32.59 60.29 -19.66
CA GLY A 566 -33.65 59.88 -18.74
C GLY A 566 -35.04 60.25 -19.25
N ASP A 567 -35.22 61.52 -19.65
CA ASP A 567 -36.48 62.03 -20.22
C ASP A 567 -36.91 61.26 -21.49
N HIS A 568 -35.97 60.75 -22.30
CA HIS A 568 -36.31 59.94 -23.47
C HIS A 568 -36.78 58.52 -23.12
N VAL A 569 -36.14 57.87 -22.14
CA VAL A 569 -36.48 56.50 -21.72
C VAL A 569 -37.83 56.45 -21.02
N GLU A 570 -38.10 57.40 -20.11
CA GLU A 570 -39.36 57.49 -19.36
C GLU A 570 -40.59 57.63 -20.29
N ASN A 571 -40.45 58.41 -21.38
CA ASN A 571 -41.53 58.60 -22.36
C ASN A 571 -41.85 57.33 -23.18
N ILE A 572 -40.82 56.56 -23.57
CA ILE A 572 -40.99 55.29 -24.30
C ILE A 572 -41.78 54.29 -23.45
N TYR A 573 -41.48 54.20 -22.16
CA TYR A 573 -42.11 53.27 -21.22
C TYR A 573 -43.54 53.67 -20.81
N SER A 574 -43.81 54.97 -20.63
CA SER A 574 -45.05 55.44 -19.98
C SER A 574 -46.23 55.77 -20.92
N THR A 575 -45.99 56.20 -22.16
CA THR A 575 -47.08 56.60 -23.10
C THR A 575 -46.92 56.07 -24.53
N GLY A 576 -45.79 55.40 -24.81
CA GLY A 576 -45.42 54.99 -26.16
C GLY A 576 -44.96 56.15 -27.05
N THR A 577 -44.56 55.83 -28.27
CA THR A 577 -44.10 56.84 -29.25
C THR A 577 -45.20 57.18 -30.25
N LYS A 578 -45.02 58.26 -31.00
CA LYS A 578 -46.01 58.78 -32.00
C LYS A 578 -46.49 57.75 -33.03
N TYR A 579 -45.78 56.64 -33.23
CA TYR A 579 -46.13 55.57 -34.15
C TYR A 579 -46.42 54.22 -33.47
N PHE A 580 -46.24 54.11 -32.14
CA PHE A 580 -46.52 52.91 -31.35
C PHE A 580 -47.07 53.30 -29.97
N HIS A 581 -48.38 53.15 -29.76
CA HIS A 581 -49.05 53.35 -28.48
C HIS A 581 -49.61 52.03 -27.93
N ALA A 582 -49.25 51.69 -26.69
CA ALA A 582 -49.81 50.56 -25.95
C ALA A 582 -50.55 51.06 -24.71
N ASN A 583 -51.86 50.83 -24.65
CA ASN A 583 -52.66 51.02 -23.45
C ASN A 583 -52.92 49.63 -22.84
N SER A 584 -52.04 49.19 -21.94
CA SER A 584 -52.07 47.82 -21.41
C SER A 584 -51.60 47.74 -19.95
N THR A 585 -52.03 46.68 -19.27
CA THR A 585 -51.79 46.42 -17.85
C THR A 585 -51.37 44.96 -17.58
N GLY A 586 -50.83 44.29 -18.60
CA GLY A 586 -50.36 42.90 -18.54
C GLY A 586 -48.94 42.76 -19.10
N VAL A 587 -48.47 41.51 -19.22
CA VAL A 587 -47.07 41.17 -19.55
C VAL A 587 -46.63 41.58 -20.96
N ASP A 588 -45.33 41.84 -21.12
CA ASP A 588 -44.71 42.29 -22.38
C ASP A 588 -44.79 41.27 -23.53
N SER A 589 -44.59 41.77 -24.75
CA SER A 589 -44.38 40.99 -25.97
C SER A 589 -42.93 40.52 -26.11
N SER A 590 -42.71 39.34 -26.71
CA SER A 590 -41.40 38.72 -26.88
C SER A 590 -41.11 38.37 -28.34
N ALA A 591 -40.27 39.15 -29.02
CA ALA A 591 -39.72 38.80 -30.33
C ALA A 591 -38.37 38.13 -30.13
N THR A 592 -38.24 36.85 -30.50
CA THR A 592 -37.04 36.03 -30.25
C THR A 592 -36.49 35.33 -31.50
N GLY A 593 -37.18 35.40 -32.64
CA GLY A 593 -36.61 35.04 -33.94
C GLY A 593 -35.78 36.18 -34.55
N VAL A 594 -34.80 35.85 -35.40
CA VAL A 594 -33.99 36.82 -36.15
C VAL A 594 -34.87 37.52 -37.19
N ASP A 595 -34.81 38.86 -37.24
CA ASP A 595 -35.69 39.69 -38.08
C ASP A 595 -37.20 39.47 -37.83
N SER A 596 -37.58 39.01 -36.62
CA SER A 596 -38.98 38.81 -36.19
C SER A 596 -39.58 40.02 -35.46
N VAL A 597 -40.92 40.10 -35.38
CA VAL A 597 -41.62 41.26 -34.78
C VAL A 597 -42.83 40.83 -33.94
N ALA A 598 -42.82 41.10 -32.63
CA ALA A 598 -43.95 40.85 -31.72
C ALA A 598 -44.58 42.17 -31.25
N ILE A 599 -45.90 42.34 -31.43
CA ILE A 599 -46.61 43.60 -31.12
C ILE A 599 -47.90 43.32 -30.33
N GLY A 600 -47.91 43.73 -29.05
CA GLY A 600 -49.05 43.70 -28.14
C GLY A 600 -48.86 42.73 -26.96
N MET A 601 -49.47 43.04 -25.81
CA MET A 601 -49.34 42.30 -24.53
C MET A 601 -49.25 40.77 -24.71
N GLY A 602 -48.15 40.16 -24.29
CA GLY A 602 -47.95 38.71 -24.35
C GLY A 602 -47.90 38.10 -25.76
N ALA A 603 -47.78 38.89 -26.83
CA ALA A 603 -47.53 38.37 -28.17
C ALA A 603 -46.09 37.81 -28.26
N VAL A 604 -45.90 36.67 -28.92
CA VAL A 604 -44.59 36.00 -29.03
C VAL A 604 -44.25 35.73 -30.49
N SER A 605 -43.23 36.39 -31.03
CA SER A 605 -42.74 36.15 -32.39
C SER A 605 -41.38 35.45 -32.28
N SER A 606 -41.39 34.13 -32.16
CA SER A 606 -40.19 33.33 -31.90
C SER A 606 -39.52 32.77 -33.15
N HIS A 607 -40.11 32.96 -34.34
CA HIS A 607 -39.53 32.51 -35.60
C HIS A 607 -39.09 33.65 -36.50
N ASP A 608 -38.02 33.37 -37.25
CA ASP A 608 -37.31 34.33 -38.08
C ASP A 608 -38.23 34.90 -39.18
N GLY A 609 -38.03 36.19 -39.51
CA GLY A 609 -38.81 36.91 -40.52
C GLY A 609 -40.33 36.97 -40.29
N SER A 610 -40.83 36.51 -39.13
CA SER A 610 -42.25 36.34 -38.83
C SER A 610 -42.77 37.43 -37.88
N VAL A 611 -44.10 37.62 -37.84
CA VAL A 611 -44.76 38.73 -37.14
C VAL A 611 -45.93 38.24 -36.28
N ALA A 612 -45.81 38.34 -34.96
CA ALA A 612 -46.87 38.09 -34.00
C ALA A 612 -47.63 39.39 -33.69
N LEU A 613 -48.88 39.51 -34.14
CA LEU A 613 -49.63 40.76 -34.10
C LEU A 613 -50.92 40.66 -33.28
N GLY A 614 -51.02 41.48 -32.23
CA GLY A 614 -52.13 41.50 -31.28
C GLY A 614 -51.83 40.67 -30.02
N ALA A 615 -52.47 41.04 -28.91
CA ALA A 615 -52.16 40.46 -27.60
C ALA A 615 -52.32 38.93 -27.57
N GLY A 616 -51.31 38.21 -27.08
CA GLY A 616 -51.29 36.74 -27.02
C GLY A 616 -51.21 36.01 -28.38
N SER A 617 -50.98 36.71 -29.50
CA SER A 617 -50.68 36.06 -30.79
C SER A 617 -49.29 35.43 -30.75
N VAL A 618 -49.10 34.24 -31.35
CA VAL A 618 -47.80 33.55 -31.40
C VAL A 618 -47.42 33.28 -32.85
N ALA A 619 -46.35 33.90 -33.35
CA ALA A 619 -45.78 33.66 -34.67
C ALA A 619 -44.45 32.90 -34.53
N ASP A 620 -44.57 31.57 -34.54
CA ASP A 620 -43.49 30.62 -34.34
C ASP A 620 -43.18 29.80 -35.62
N GLY A 621 -43.71 30.24 -36.77
CA GLY A 621 -43.50 29.60 -38.07
C GLY A 621 -44.41 28.39 -38.31
N SER A 622 -45.29 28.06 -37.36
CA SER A 622 -46.07 26.82 -37.33
C SER A 622 -47.07 26.65 -38.48
N THR A 623 -47.44 27.71 -39.19
CA THR A 623 -48.46 27.67 -40.25
C THR A 623 -47.88 27.70 -41.67
N LEU A 624 -46.69 28.28 -41.87
CA LEU A 624 -46.08 28.53 -43.19
C LEU A 624 -45.90 27.33 -44.10
N GLY A 625 -45.58 26.16 -43.53
CA GLY A 625 -45.12 24.98 -44.28
C GLY A 625 -46.13 24.43 -45.29
N HIS A 626 -47.40 24.84 -45.17
CA HIS A 626 -48.50 24.39 -46.02
C HIS A 626 -48.51 25.16 -47.34
N GLN A 627 -47.82 24.64 -48.36
CA GLN A 627 -47.82 25.24 -49.69
C GLN A 627 -49.22 25.37 -50.29
N ALA A 628 -49.46 26.44 -51.03
CA ALA A 628 -50.77 26.77 -51.60
C ALA A 628 -51.31 25.66 -52.51
N TYR A 629 -52.45 25.08 -52.14
CA TYR A 629 -53.01 23.91 -52.83
C TYR A 629 -53.48 24.27 -54.25
N LEU A 630 -53.08 23.44 -55.24
CA LEU A 630 -53.26 23.60 -56.70
C LEU A 630 -52.43 24.68 -57.41
N VAL A 631 -51.66 25.52 -56.70
CA VAL A 631 -50.95 26.67 -57.29
C VAL A 631 -49.49 26.85 -56.81
N GLY A 632 -49.15 26.40 -55.61
CA GLY A 632 -47.76 26.17 -55.17
C GLY A 632 -47.06 27.33 -54.45
N GLY A 633 -46.01 27.00 -53.70
CA GLY A 633 -45.21 27.96 -52.93
C GLY A 633 -45.55 28.01 -51.43
N THR A 634 -44.51 28.09 -50.60
CA THR A 634 -44.55 28.41 -49.16
C THR A 634 -44.16 29.88 -48.98
N ALA A 635 -44.82 30.60 -48.08
CA ALA A 635 -44.32 31.90 -47.62
C ALA A 635 -43.12 31.72 -46.66
N THR A 636 -42.30 32.77 -46.49
CA THR A 636 -41.03 32.72 -45.74
C THR A 636 -41.10 33.27 -44.32
N GLY A 637 -42.20 33.90 -43.94
CA GLY A 637 -42.44 34.49 -42.62
C GLY A 637 -43.95 34.66 -42.42
N GLU A 638 -44.49 34.23 -41.28
CA GLU A 638 -45.95 34.26 -41.04
C GLU A 638 -46.38 35.52 -40.31
N VAL A 639 -47.58 36.01 -40.62
CA VAL A 639 -48.25 37.06 -39.84
C VAL A 639 -49.32 36.39 -38.98
N ASN A 640 -48.95 35.93 -37.78
CA ASN A 640 -49.89 35.28 -36.89
C ASN A 640 -50.66 36.31 -36.05
N ILE A 641 -51.99 36.28 -36.17
CA ILE A 641 -52.91 37.21 -35.49
C ILE A 641 -53.72 36.54 -34.36
N GLY A 642 -53.38 35.30 -33.99
CA GLY A 642 -54.18 34.45 -33.10
C GLY A 642 -55.53 34.04 -33.71
N GLU A 643 -56.51 33.67 -32.87
CA GLU A 643 -57.87 33.30 -33.30
C GLU A 643 -58.72 34.52 -33.75
N ARG A 644 -58.17 35.37 -34.63
CA ARG A 644 -58.78 36.60 -35.10
C ARG A 644 -59.11 36.52 -36.58
N ARG A 645 -60.19 37.17 -36.99
CA ARG A 645 -60.72 37.08 -38.35
C ARG A 645 -60.07 38.13 -39.25
N VAL A 646 -59.43 37.70 -40.34
CA VAL A 646 -59.07 38.59 -41.46
C VAL A 646 -60.36 38.95 -42.22
N THR A 647 -60.98 40.07 -41.86
CA THR A 647 -62.22 40.55 -42.50
C THR A 647 -61.93 41.63 -43.55
N GLY A 648 -62.56 41.52 -44.73
CA GLY A 648 -62.39 42.48 -45.84
C GLY A 648 -61.51 41.96 -46.99
N LEU A 649 -61.11 40.69 -46.95
CA LEU A 649 -60.29 40.04 -47.97
C LEU A 649 -61.05 39.89 -49.31
N ALA A 650 -60.38 40.14 -50.43
CA ALA A 650 -60.93 40.03 -51.78
C ALA A 650 -61.01 38.57 -52.27
N ALA A 651 -61.27 38.35 -53.55
CA ALA A 651 -61.00 37.05 -54.20
C ALA A 651 -59.56 37.04 -54.71
N GLY A 652 -58.87 35.91 -54.58
CA GLY A 652 -57.52 35.77 -55.12
C GLY A 652 -57.53 35.75 -56.64
N ALA A 653 -56.62 36.51 -57.25
CA ALA A 653 -56.46 36.62 -58.70
C ALA A 653 -55.19 35.90 -59.18
N ASP A 654 -54.10 35.95 -58.38
CA ASP A 654 -52.84 35.26 -58.65
C ASP A 654 -52.65 34.02 -57.76
N ASP A 655 -51.78 33.12 -58.19
CA ASP A 655 -51.49 31.80 -57.59
C ASP A 655 -51.11 31.84 -56.09
N THR A 656 -50.58 32.95 -55.59
CA THR A 656 -50.17 33.13 -54.19
C THR A 656 -51.21 33.83 -53.30
N ASP A 657 -52.37 34.21 -53.84
CA ASP A 657 -53.40 34.93 -53.08
C ASP A 657 -54.17 34.05 -52.09
N ALA A 658 -54.65 34.67 -51.02
CA ALA A 658 -55.53 34.02 -50.05
C ALA A 658 -56.93 33.74 -50.65
N VAL A 659 -57.13 32.50 -51.10
CA VAL A 659 -58.36 32.01 -51.75
C VAL A 659 -59.60 32.24 -50.87
N ASN A 660 -60.66 32.82 -51.44
CA ASN A 660 -61.90 33.07 -50.70
C ASN A 660 -62.99 32.00 -50.94
N VAL A 661 -64.00 32.00 -50.06
CA VAL A 661 -65.05 30.96 -49.97
C VAL A 661 -65.93 30.83 -51.23
N ALA A 662 -65.86 31.78 -52.18
CA ALA A 662 -66.56 31.67 -53.47
C ALA A 662 -65.85 30.72 -54.45
N GLN A 663 -64.51 30.76 -54.50
CA GLN A 663 -63.70 30.07 -55.52
C GLN A 663 -63.76 28.53 -55.38
N LEU A 664 -63.87 28.03 -54.13
CA LEU A 664 -63.87 26.59 -53.83
C LEU A 664 -65.10 25.81 -54.35
N LYS A 665 -66.18 26.48 -54.77
CA LYS A 665 -67.48 25.82 -55.08
C LYS A 665 -67.63 25.31 -56.52
N GLN A 666 -66.59 25.40 -57.35
CA GLN A 666 -66.73 25.35 -58.82
C GLN A 666 -66.31 24.02 -59.49
N VAL A 667 -65.85 23.01 -58.73
CA VAL A 667 -65.14 21.82 -59.25
C VAL A 667 -65.91 20.52 -58.98
N SER A 668 -66.84 20.09 -59.86
CA SER A 668 -67.79 19.00 -59.52
C SER A 668 -68.37 18.08 -60.63
N GLY A 669 -67.57 17.65 -61.63
CA GLY A 669 -67.72 16.27 -62.17
C GLY A 669 -67.66 15.98 -63.69
N ALA A 670 -67.28 14.74 -64.05
CA ALA A 670 -67.67 13.96 -65.26
C ALA A 670 -66.97 12.56 -65.35
N ALA A 671 -67.73 11.43 -65.43
CA ALA A 671 -67.34 10.05 -65.88
C ALA A 671 -66.20 9.29 -65.11
N THR A 672 -66.05 7.96 -64.97
CA THR A 672 -66.82 6.69 -65.15
C THR A 672 -67.13 6.11 -66.56
N GLU A 673 -67.02 4.80 -66.87
CA GLU A 673 -66.45 3.57 -66.22
C GLU A 673 -66.40 2.36 -67.22
N GLY A 674 -65.94 1.16 -66.81
CA GLY A 674 -66.69 -0.08 -67.14
C GLY A 674 -66.04 -1.28 -67.86
N SER A 675 -64.84 -1.22 -68.46
CA SER A 675 -64.24 -2.41 -69.12
C SER A 675 -62.70 -2.41 -69.11
N VAL A 676 -62.10 -3.61 -69.12
CA VAL A 676 -60.66 -3.80 -69.25
C VAL A 676 -60.23 -3.46 -70.68
N LYS A 677 -59.23 -2.58 -70.82
CA LYS A 677 -58.63 -2.24 -72.11
C LYS A 677 -57.12 -2.37 -72.05
N TYR A 678 -56.53 -2.89 -73.13
CA TYR A 678 -55.17 -2.52 -73.49
C TYR A 678 -55.12 -1.00 -73.69
N ASP A 679 -54.10 -0.35 -73.16
CA ASP A 679 -53.94 1.08 -73.32
C ASP A 679 -53.68 1.43 -74.80
N LEU A 680 -53.85 2.70 -75.16
CA LEU A 680 -53.52 3.18 -76.49
C LEU A 680 -52.16 3.88 -76.46
N ASN A 681 -51.31 3.56 -77.44
CA ASN A 681 -50.12 4.33 -77.71
C ASN A 681 -50.51 5.74 -78.21
N GLY A 682 -49.57 6.69 -78.20
CA GLY A 682 -49.82 8.08 -78.61
C GLY A 682 -50.25 8.29 -80.08
N ASP A 683 -50.17 7.25 -80.91
CA ASP A 683 -50.65 7.21 -82.30
C ASP A 683 -52.06 6.58 -82.45
N GLY A 684 -52.67 6.11 -81.35
CA GLY A 684 -53.95 5.40 -81.35
C GLY A 684 -53.86 3.88 -81.63
N SER A 685 -52.66 3.32 -81.75
CA SER A 685 -52.47 1.86 -81.83
C SER A 685 -52.64 1.17 -80.46
N ILE A 686 -52.96 -0.12 -80.47
CA ILE A 686 -53.18 -0.89 -79.24
C ILE A 686 -51.83 -1.26 -78.60
N ASN A 687 -51.64 -0.87 -77.34
CA ASN A 687 -50.46 -1.21 -76.56
C ASN A 687 -50.61 -2.59 -75.91
N TYR A 688 -50.12 -3.64 -76.56
CA TYR A 688 -50.13 -5.00 -75.99
C TYR A 688 -49.30 -5.15 -74.70
N ASN A 689 -48.47 -4.16 -74.34
CA ASN A 689 -47.62 -4.20 -73.14
C ASN A 689 -48.26 -3.53 -71.91
N SER A 690 -49.45 -2.91 -72.02
CA SER A 690 -50.11 -2.24 -70.89
C SER A 690 -51.63 -2.38 -70.93
N VAL A 691 -52.25 -2.61 -69.77
CA VAL A 691 -53.70 -2.87 -69.63
C VAL A 691 -54.26 -2.11 -68.42
N THR A 692 -55.13 -1.13 -68.68
CA THR A 692 -55.94 -0.50 -67.64
C THR A 692 -57.20 -1.34 -67.37
N MET A 693 -57.29 -1.91 -66.17
CA MET A 693 -58.43 -2.69 -65.70
C MET A 693 -59.56 -1.75 -65.22
N GLY A 694 -60.70 -1.73 -65.91
CA GLY A 694 -61.74 -0.69 -65.77
C GLY A 694 -62.62 -0.69 -64.51
N GLY A 695 -62.04 -0.87 -63.32
CA GLY A 695 -62.71 -0.66 -62.03
C GLY A 695 -62.10 0.52 -61.25
N ALA A 696 -62.87 1.12 -60.34
CA ALA A 696 -62.42 2.24 -59.50
C ALA A 696 -61.11 1.91 -58.74
N THR A 697 -60.24 2.91 -58.57
CA THR A 697 -58.88 2.79 -58.02
C THR A 697 -58.82 1.91 -56.78
N TYR A 698 -57.93 0.91 -56.79
CA TYR A 698 -57.78 -0.07 -55.71
C TYR A 698 -57.44 0.60 -54.37
N ASN A 699 -58.37 0.58 -53.42
CA ASN A 699 -58.13 1.13 -52.09
C ASN A 699 -57.37 0.10 -51.24
N SER A 700 -56.07 0.35 -51.07
CA SER A 700 -55.13 -0.50 -50.32
C SER A 700 -55.47 -0.64 -48.83
N VAL A 701 -56.23 0.29 -48.25
CA VAL A 701 -56.61 0.29 -46.83
C VAL A 701 -57.88 -0.53 -46.61
N THR A 702 -58.96 -0.21 -47.33
CA THR A 702 -60.25 -0.92 -47.19
C THR A 702 -60.31 -2.25 -47.94
N ARG A 703 -59.33 -2.54 -48.81
CA ARG A 703 -59.25 -3.73 -49.68
C ARG A 703 -60.48 -3.87 -50.61
N THR A 704 -61.02 -2.73 -51.04
CA THR A 704 -62.18 -2.61 -51.93
C THR A 704 -61.87 -1.67 -53.10
N GLY A 705 -62.59 -1.84 -54.23
CA GLY A 705 -62.14 -1.31 -55.52
C GLY A 705 -61.07 -2.22 -56.16
N GLY A 706 -60.61 -1.84 -57.35
CA GLY A 706 -59.74 -2.66 -58.21
C GLY A 706 -60.45 -3.89 -58.83
N THR A 707 -59.82 -4.50 -59.83
CA THR A 707 -60.36 -5.70 -60.50
C THR A 707 -59.66 -6.96 -59.96
N LYS A 708 -60.41 -7.82 -59.27
CA LYS A 708 -59.88 -9.08 -58.74
C LYS A 708 -59.74 -10.13 -59.86
N ILE A 709 -58.50 -10.50 -60.18
CA ILE A 709 -58.18 -11.65 -61.04
C ILE A 709 -58.22 -12.93 -60.17
N THR A 710 -58.78 -14.02 -60.69
CA THR A 710 -58.87 -15.32 -60.00
C THR A 710 -58.39 -16.46 -60.90
N ASN A 711 -58.14 -17.63 -60.30
CA ASN A 711 -57.69 -18.85 -60.98
C ASN A 711 -56.33 -18.74 -61.72
N VAL A 712 -55.44 -17.89 -61.22
CA VAL A 712 -54.06 -17.74 -61.70
C VAL A 712 -53.19 -18.88 -61.16
N ALA A 713 -52.53 -19.62 -62.04
CA ALA A 713 -51.57 -20.68 -61.70
C ALA A 713 -50.34 -20.09 -60.97
N ARG A 714 -49.37 -20.94 -60.58
CA ARG A 714 -48.06 -20.42 -60.17
C ARG A 714 -47.33 -19.93 -61.43
N GLY A 715 -46.80 -18.70 -61.40
CA GLY A 715 -45.90 -18.23 -62.46
C GLY A 715 -44.56 -18.96 -62.39
N GLU A 716 -44.01 -19.37 -63.52
CA GLU A 716 -42.74 -20.11 -63.63
C GLU A 716 -41.65 -19.29 -64.35
N ASN A 717 -42.05 -18.23 -65.07
CA ASN A 717 -41.18 -17.32 -65.82
C ASN A 717 -41.35 -15.87 -65.32
N ASP A 718 -40.35 -15.02 -65.54
CA ASP A 718 -40.32 -13.62 -65.06
C ASP A 718 -41.47 -12.73 -65.56
N SER A 719 -42.14 -13.14 -66.64
CA SER A 719 -43.32 -12.46 -67.22
C SER A 719 -44.67 -12.91 -66.67
N ASP A 720 -44.70 -13.96 -65.84
CA ASP A 720 -45.95 -14.59 -65.40
C ASP A 720 -46.58 -13.84 -64.23
N ALA A 721 -47.92 -13.84 -64.18
CA ALA A 721 -48.66 -13.21 -63.08
C ALA A 721 -48.50 -14.00 -61.77
N VAL A 722 -47.72 -13.46 -60.83
CA VAL A 722 -47.50 -14.05 -59.49
C VAL A 722 -48.83 -14.14 -58.72
N ASN A 723 -49.19 -15.34 -58.28
CA ASN A 723 -50.43 -15.55 -57.51
C ASN A 723 -50.22 -15.38 -55.99
N MET A 724 -51.32 -15.33 -55.23
CA MET A 724 -51.24 -15.13 -53.77
C MET A 724 -50.57 -16.28 -53.00
N SER A 725 -50.43 -17.51 -53.53
CA SER A 725 -49.66 -18.54 -52.81
C SER A 725 -48.16 -18.26 -52.89
N GLN A 726 -47.67 -17.90 -54.08
CA GLN A 726 -46.29 -17.45 -54.27
C GLN A 726 -45.98 -16.18 -53.47
N LEU A 727 -46.87 -15.18 -53.51
CA LEU A 727 -46.66 -13.96 -52.72
C LEU A 727 -46.72 -14.22 -51.21
N ASN A 728 -47.56 -15.15 -50.73
CA ASN A 728 -47.56 -15.54 -49.31
C ASN A 728 -46.29 -16.32 -48.91
N GLU A 729 -45.74 -17.16 -49.79
CA GLU A 729 -44.46 -17.86 -49.56
C GLU A 729 -43.29 -16.88 -49.49
N THR A 730 -43.22 -15.93 -50.43
CA THR A 730 -42.23 -14.83 -50.40
C THR A 730 -42.42 -13.96 -49.17
N ASN A 731 -43.64 -13.56 -48.82
CA ASN A 731 -43.93 -12.79 -47.61
C ASN A 731 -43.52 -13.55 -46.34
N ALA A 732 -43.72 -14.87 -46.28
CA ALA A 732 -43.25 -15.68 -45.15
C ALA A 732 -41.72 -15.72 -45.07
N GLN A 733 -40.99 -15.75 -46.19
CA GLN A 733 -39.53 -15.58 -46.18
C GLN A 733 -39.13 -14.17 -45.75
N VAL A 734 -39.85 -13.13 -46.21
CA VAL A 734 -39.63 -11.74 -45.77
C VAL A 734 -39.87 -11.58 -44.27
N THR A 735 -40.92 -12.19 -43.67
CA THR A 735 -41.13 -12.19 -42.21
C THR A 735 -40.02 -12.93 -41.45
N ASN A 736 -39.45 -14.00 -42.02
CA ASN A 736 -38.28 -14.67 -41.44
C ASN A 736 -36.99 -13.84 -41.56
N ILE A 737 -36.86 -13.01 -42.60
CA ILE A 737 -35.77 -12.05 -42.76
C ILE A 737 -35.96 -10.88 -41.80
N ASP A 738 -37.16 -10.31 -41.71
CA ASP A 738 -37.59 -9.23 -40.80
C ASP A 738 -37.29 -9.59 -39.33
N GLY A 739 -37.70 -10.77 -38.87
CA GLY A 739 -37.37 -11.24 -37.52
C GLY A 739 -35.86 -11.43 -37.28
N ARG A 740 -35.09 -11.84 -38.30
CA ARG A 740 -33.62 -11.92 -38.22
C ARG A 740 -32.98 -10.54 -38.20
N VAL A 741 -33.48 -9.61 -39.02
CA VAL A 741 -33.04 -8.22 -39.10
C VAL A 741 -33.33 -7.53 -37.78
N THR A 742 -34.55 -7.60 -37.25
CA THR A 742 -34.92 -7.10 -35.91
C THR A 742 -34.01 -7.69 -34.80
N THR A 743 -33.62 -8.95 -34.89
CA THR A 743 -32.69 -9.57 -33.91
C THR A 743 -31.27 -9.00 -34.03
N VAL A 744 -30.80 -8.75 -35.26
CA VAL A 744 -29.49 -8.13 -35.53
C VAL A 744 -29.49 -6.65 -35.19
N GLU A 745 -30.54 -5.91 -35.54
CA GLU A 745 -30.75 -4.51 -35.19
C GLU A 745 -30.87 -4.31 -33.69
N GLY A 746 -31.58 -5.18 -32.97
CA GLY A 746 -31.59 -5.18 -31.50
C GLY A 746 -30.19 -5.41 -30.92
N SER A 747 -29.41 -6.31 -31.51
CA SER A 747 -28.03 -6.59 -31.09
C SER A 747 -27.09 -5.41 -31.37
N ILE A 748 -27.18 -4.79 -32.54
CA ILE A 748 -26.36 -3.63 -32.96
C ILE A 748 -26.79 -2.36 -32.23
N SER A 749 -28.10 -2.15 -31.99
CA SER A 749 -28.63 -1.04 -31.20
C SER A 749 -28.13 -1.09 -29.76
N ASN A 750 -28.06 -2.28 -29.16
CA ASN A 750 -27.43 -2.45 -27.84
C ASN A 750 -25.93 -2.12 -27.84
N ILE A 751 -25.19 -2.36 -28.93
CA ILE A 751 -23.79 -1.99 -29.06
C ILE A 751 -23.64 -0.47 -29.23
N ASN A 752 -24.34 0.11 -30.21
CA ASN A 752 -24.25 1.53 -30.57
C ASN A 752 -24.75 2.48 -29.46
N ASN A 753 -25.74 2.06 -28.66
CA ASN A 753 -26.27 2.85 -27.55
C ASN A 753 -25.57 2.53 -26.19
N GLY A 754 -24.27 2.21 -26.21
CA GLY A 754 -23.42 2.09 -25.01
C GLY A 754 -23.56 0.79 -24.20
N GLY A 755 -24.53 -0.07 -24.52
CA GLY A 755 -24.69 -1.39 -23.90
C GLY A 755 -23.50 -2.33 -24.19
N GLY A 756 -22.83 -2.16 -25.34
CA GLY A 756 -21.53 -2.77 -25.64
C GLY A 756 -21.56 -4.29 -25.87
N ILE A 757 -20.41 -4.93 -25.66
CA ILE A 757 -20.22 -6.39 -25.74
C ILE A 757 -19.68 -6.94 -24.42
N LYS A 758 -19.79 -8.26 -24.19
CA LYS A 758 -19.52 -8.96 -22.89
C LYS A 758 -18.26 -8.52 -22.11
N TYR A 759 -17.22 -8.04 -22.79
CA TYR A 759 -15.95 -7.62 -22.17
C TYR A 759 -15.62 -6.13 -22.37
N PHE A 760 -16.48 -5.37 -23.06
CA PHE A 760 -16.35 -3.93 -23.31
C PHE A 760 -17.74 -3.27 -23.22
N HIS A 761 -18.05 -2.72 -22.05
CA HIS A 761 -19.30 -2.03 -21.75
C HIS A 761 -19.04 -0.55 -21.47
N ALA A 762 -19.80 0.35 -22.09
CA ALA A 762 -19.59 1.81 -22.03
C ALA A 762 -20.93 2.54 -21.79
N ASN A 763 -21.50 2.34 -20.60
CA ASN A 763 -22.81 2.90 -20.22
C ASN A 763 -22.79 4.44 -20.15
N SER A 764 -23.03 5.11 -21.27
CA SER A 764 -23.08 6.57 -21.39
C SER A 764 -23.86 7.03 -22.62
N SER A 765 -24.31 8.28 -22.60
CA SER A 765 -24.95 9.00 -23.71
C SER A 765 -24.20 10.30 -24.08
N LYS A 766 -22.94 10.43 -23.64
CA LYS A 766 -22.05 11.55 -24.01
C LYS A 766 -21.36 11.26 -25.36
N ALA A 767 -20.55 12.18 -25.87
CA ALA A 767 -19.87 12.02 -27.14
C ALA A 767 -18.85 10.85 -27.12
N ASP A 768 -18.53 10.33 -28.31
CA ASP A 768 -17.67 9.16 -28.49
C ASP A 768 -16.21 9.40 -28.05
N SER A 769 -15.48 8.30 -27.92
CA SER A 769 -14.03 8.22 -27.77
C SER A 769 -13.30 8.69 -29.05
N VAL A 770 -12.10 9.25 -28.87
CA VAL A 770 -11.27 9.84 -29.93
C VAL A 770 -9.83 9.32 -29.78
N ALA A 771 -9.52 8.23 -30.48
CA ALA A 771 -8.15 7.75 -30.69
C ALA A 771 -7.57 8.45 -31.94
N SER A 772 -6.91 9.59 -31.73
CA SER A 772 -6.37 10.44 -32.81
C SER A 772 -4.84 10.38 -32.95
N GLY A 773 -4.14 9.88 -31.94
CA GLY A 773 -2.72 9.54 -32.03
C GLY A 773 -2.49 8.27 -32.85
N ALA A 774 -1.34 8.18 -33.53
CA ALA A 774 -0.97 6.94 -34.22
C ALA A 774 -0.85 5.80 -33.19
N ASP A 775 -1.40 4.63 -33.51
CA ASP A 775 -1.39 3.44 -32.63
C ASP A 775 -2.04 3.66 -31.24
N SER A 776 -2.87 4.70 -31.07
CA SER A 776 -3.50 5.04 -29.77
C SER A 776 -4.82 4.29 -29.51
N VAL A 777 -5.25 4.25 -28.25
CA VAL A 777 -6.47 3.55 -27.80
C VAL A 777 -7.30 4.43 -26.89
N ALA A 778 -8.54 4.72 -27.28
CA ALA A 778 -9.50 5.45 -26.46
C ALA A 778 -10.70 4.55 -26.11
N VAL A 779 -11.12 4.53 -24.85
CA VAL A 779 -12.21 3.70 -24.33
C VAL A 779 -13.08 4.49 -23.35
N GLY A 780 -14.35 4.67 -23.69
CA GLY A 780 -15.31 5.44 -22.89
C GLY A 780 -15.59 6.83 -23.48
N PRO A 781 -16.69 7.46 -23.04
CA PRO A 781 -17.19 8.70 -23.64
C PRO A 781 -16.21 9.87 -23.47
N ASN A 782 -16.04 10.70 -24.50
CA ASN A 782 -15.10 11.82 -24.54
C ASN A 782 -13.62 11.45 -24.24
N ALA A 783 -13.27 10.16 -24.17
CA ALA A 783 -11.90 9.73 -23.94
C ALA A 783 -11.03 10.12 -25.14
N GLN A 784 -9.92 10.83 -24.91
CA GLN A 784 -9.05 11.37 -25.96
C GLN A 784 -7.64 10.80 -25.82
N ALA A 785 -7.22 10.00 -26.79
CA ALA A 785 -5.87 9.45 -26.88
C ALA A 785 -5.19 10.06 -28.12
N SER A 786 -4.55 11.22 -27.95
CA SER A 786 -3.94 12.00 -29.03
C SER A 786 -2.42 11.85 -29.14
N GLY A 787 -1.74 11.38 -28.10
CA GLY A 787 -0.33 10.99 -28.17
C GLY A 787 -0.13 9.67 -28.94
N LYS A 788 1.04 9.48 -29.55
CA LYS A 788 1.37 8.23 -30.25
C LYS A 788 1.48 7.07 -29.25
N GLY A 789 0.79 5.97 -29.52
CA GLY A 789 0.73 4.81 -28.64
C GLY A 789 0.06 5.09 -27.28
N ALA A 790 -0.60 6.24 -27.13
CA ALA A 790 -1.22 6.64 -25.88
C ALA A 790 -2.55 5.91 -25.63
N MET A 791 -2.94 5.77 -24.36
CA MET A 791 -4.16 5.04 -23.98
C MET A 791 -5.03 5.85 -23.00
N ALA A 792 -6.25 6.20 -23.40
CA ALA A 792 -7.22 6.91 -22.56
C ALA A 792 -8.42 6.02 -22.24
N MET A 793 -8.64 5.70 -20.96
CA MET A 793 -9.67 4.76 -20.50
C MET A 793 -10.53 5.38 -19.39
N GLY A 794 -11.70 5.91 -19.77
CA GLY A 794 -12.66 6.51 -18.84
C GLY A 794 -13.38 7.74 -19.42
N ASP A 795 -14.52 8.09 -18.83
CA ASP A 795 -15.31 9.27 -19.23
C ASP A 795 -14.49 10.56 -19.15
N GLY A 796 -14.15 11.17 -20.28
CA GLY A 796 -13.29 12.36 -20.36
C GLY A 796 -11.82 12.12 -19.99
N ALA A 797 -11.31 10.89 -20.07
CA ALA A 797 -9.89 10.62 -19.90
C ALA A 797 -9.06 11.25 -21.05
N SER A 798 -7.84 11.74 -20.79
CA SER A 798 -7.00 12.45 -21.75
C SER A 798 -5.54 11.98 -21.68
N ALA A 799 -5.09 11.25 -22.70
CA ALA A 799 -3.72 10.79 -22.88
C ALA A 799 -3.12 11.51 -24.11
N SER A 800 -2.40 12.60 -23.85
CA SER A 800 -2.05 13.61 -24.85
C SER A 800 -0.58 13.58 -25.30
N ALA A 801 0.30 12.92 -24.54
CA ALA A 801 1.70 12.71 -24.87
C ALA A 801 1.99 11.27 -25.33
N ASP A 802 3.07 11.10 -26.09
CA ASP A 802 3.49 9.80 -26.61
C ASP A 802 3.76 8.80 -25.47
N GLY A 803 3.25 7.57 -25.62
CA GLY A 803 3.43 6.46 -24.68
C GLY A 803 2.73 6.62 -23.32
N SER A 804 1.86 7.61 -23.13
CA SER A 804 1.17 7.83 -21.86
C SER A 804 -0.13 7.01 -21.72
N VAL A 805 -0.57 6.81 -20.47
CA VAL A 805 -1.83 6.14 -20.14
C VAL A 805 -2.63 7.00 -19.16
N ALA A 806 -3.85 7.38 -19.51
CA ALA A 806 -4.80 8.05 -18.64
C ALA A 806 -5.94 7.07 -18.26
N LEU A 807 -6.00 6.68 -16.99
CA LEU A 807 -6.86 5.60 -16.49
C LEU A 807 -7.83 6.07 -15.41
N GLY A 808 -9.12 6.11 -15.76
CA GLY A 808 -10.22 6.57 -14.92
C GLY A 808 -10.93 7.80 -15.52
N GLN A 809 -12.18 8.02 -15.11
CA GLN A 809 -12.96 9.20 -15.51
C GLN A 809 -12.19 10.50 -15.19
N GLY A 810 -12.19 11.45 -16.12
CA GLY A 810 -11.49 12.74 -16.02
C GLY A 810 -9.96 12.67 -15.93
N ALA A 811 -9.35 11.47 -15.91
CA ALA A 811 -7.91 11.32 -15.73
C ALA A 811 -7.14 11.97 -16.90
N SER A 812 -6.04 12.65 -16.61
CA SER A 812 -5.24 13.36 -17.60
C SER A 812 -3.76 13.14 -17.35
N ASP A 813 -2.99 12.88 -18.40
CA ASP A 813 -1.53 12.86 -18.34
C ASP A 813 -0.91 14.26 -18.23
N GLY A 814 -1.69 15.32 -18.48
CA GLY A 814 -1.23 16.71 -18.47
C GLY A 814 -0.15 17.02 -19.52
N GLY A 815 -0.01 16.17 -20.55
CA GLY A 815 1.06 16.26 -21.55
C GLY A 815 2.45 15.84 -21.05
N ARG A 816 2.55 15.18 -19.89
CA ARG A 816 3.84 14.86 -19.24
C ARG A 816 4.68 13.83 -19.98
N GLY A 817 4.04 12.80 -20.56
CA GLY A 817 4.72 11.83 -21.43
C GLY A 817 5.91 11.12 -20.78
N ALA A 818 7.04 11.12 -21.49
CA ALA A 818 8.34 10.63 -21.03
C ALA A 818 9.12 11.75 -20.32
N GLU A 819 9.44 11.57 -19.05
CA GLU A 819 10.12 12.58 -18.21
C GLU A 819 11.50 12.11 -17.76
N SER A 820 12.45 13.04 -17.63
CA SER A 820 13.70 12.82 -16.89
C SER A 820 13.72 13.69 -15.63
N TYR A 821 13.84 13.07 -14.45
CA TYR A 821 13.74 13.75 -13.16
C TYR A 821 14.67 13.15 -12.10
N THR A 822 15.12 13.97 -11.16
CA THR A 822 15.85 13.52 -9.96
C THR A 822 14.86 13.14 -8.86
N GLY A 823 14.98 11.94 -8.30
CA GLY A 823 14.09 11.44 -7.24
C GLY A 823 14.26 12.21 -5.94
N LYS A 824 13.22 12.92 -5.49
CA LYS A 824 13.25 13.90 -4.37
C LYS A 824 13.90 13.41 -3.06
N TYR A 825 13.81 12.10 -2.77
CA TYR A 825 14.36 11.51 -1.53
C TYR A 825 15.52 10.53 -1.77
N SER A 826 15.76 10.11 -3.02
CA SER A 826 16.83 9.16 -3.39
C SER A 826 18.00 9.82 -4.12
N ASN A 827 17.84 11.04 -4.63
CA ASN A 827 18.75 11.77 -5.52
C ASN A 827 19.16 11.01 -6.80
N ALA A 828 18.50 9.88 -7.12
CA ALA A 828 18.73 9.13 -8.34
C ALA A 828 18.11 9.86 -9.54
N GLU A 829 18.83 9.94 -10.67
CA GLU A 829 18.24 10.35 -11.94
C GLU A 829 17.40 9.20 -12.51
N ASN A 830 16.16 9.51 -12.87
CA ASN A 830 15.18 8.57 -13.42
C ASN A 830 14.72 9.10 -14.77
N ALA A 831 14.64 8.22 -15.78
CA ALA A 831 14.07 8.53 -17.08
C ALA A 831 12.89 7.57 -17.36
N SER A 832 11.69 8.11 -17.52
CA SER A 832 10.52 7.33 -17.94
C SER A 832 10.39 7.30 -19.46
N VAL A 833 9.72 6.27 -19.99
CA VAL A 833 9.36 6.16 -21.42
C VAL A 833 7.90 6.58 -21.69
N GLY A 834 7.25 7.14 -20.67
CA GLY A 834 5.81 7.42 -20.62
C GLY A 834 5.36 7.61 -19.16
N THR A 835 4.09 7.94 -18.96
CA THR A 835 3.49 8.14 -17.62
C THR A 835 2.10 7.50 -17.55
N VAL A 836 1.81 6.83 -16.43
CA VAL A 836 0.47 6.28 -16.13
C VAL A 836 -0.21 7.21 -15.12
N SER A 837 -1.19 7.97 -15.57
CA SER A 837 -1.97 8.90 -14.75
C SER A 837 -3.33 8.29 -14.39
N VAL A 838 -3.60 8.12 -13.09
CA VAL A 838 -4.90 7.65 -12.56
C VAL A 838 -5.84 8.79 -12.15
N GLY A 839 -5.40 10.03 -12.34
CA GLY A 839 -6.08 11.25 -11.88
C GLY A 839 -5.76 12.42 -12.81
N ASN A 840 -5.99 13.65 -12.37
CA ASN A 840 -5.82 14.85 -13.17
C ASN A 840 -5.26 15.98 -12.32
N ALA A 841 -4.00 16.33 -12.58
CA ALA A 841 -3.28 17.35 -11.82
C ALA A 841 -3.83 18.77 -12.00
N ALA A 842 -4.59 19.04 -13.08
CA ALA A 842 -5.19 20.34 -13.34
C ALA A 842 -6.53 20.55 -12.62
N THR A 843 -7.27 19.47 -12.33
CA THR A 843 -8.51 19.51 -11.52
C THR A 843 -8.26 19.16 -10.04
N GLY A 844 -7.12 18.55 -9.72
CA GLY A 844 -6.79 18.04 -8.38
C GLY A 844 -7.39 16.66 -8.08
N GLU A 845 -8.10 16.05 -9.03
CA GLU A 845 -8.72 14.73 -8.87
C GLU A 845 -7.64 13.63 -8.79
N THR A 846 -7.62 12.87 -7.71
CA THR A 846 -6.65 11.79 -7.49
C THR A 846 -7.37 10.48 -7.13
N ARG A 847 -6.70 9.35 -7.36
CA ARG A 847 -7.22 8.01 -7.07
C ARG A 847 -6.22 7.19 -6.25
N THR A 848 -6.72 6.42 -5.30
CA THR A 848 -5.93 5.47 -4.53
C THR A 848 -5.69 4.20 -5.34
N LEU A 849 -4.42 3.79 -5.47
CA LEU A 849 -4.08 2.45 -5.93
C LEU A 849 -4.27 1.49 -4.75
N SER A 850 -5.25 0.59 -4.86
CA SER A 850 -5.60 -0.40 -3.82
C SER A 850 -5.13 -1.80 -4.21
N ASN A 851 -4.97 -2.67 -3.22
CA ASN A 851 -4.47 -4.05 -3.39
C ASN A 851 -3.04 -4.14 -4.00
N VAL A 852 -2.24 -3.09 -3.86
CA VAL A 852 -0.80 -3.10 -4.18
C VAL A 852 -0.08 -4.01 -3.18
N ALA A 853 0.65 -5.01 -3.69
CA ALA A 853 1.48 -5.91 -2.89
C ALA A 853 2.72 -5.19 -2.32
N ASP A 854 3.51 -5.86 -1.48
CA ASP A 854 4.80 -5.32 -1.06
C ASP A 854 5.77 -5.35 -2.25
N GLY A 855 6.27 -4.18 -2.66
CA GLY A 855 7.26 -4.05 -3.73
C GLY A 855 8.60 -4.70 -3.36
N LYS A 856 9.23 -5.36 -4.33
CA LYS A 856 10.47 -6.14 -4.19
C LYS A 856 11.62 -5.52 -4.97
N GLU A 857 11.35 -5.05 -6.18
CA GLU A 857 12.33 -4.38 -7.04
C GLU A 857 12.32 -2.87 -6.78
N ALA A 858 13.43 -2.19 -7.08
CA ALA A 858 13.58 -0.75 -6.84
C ALA A 858 12.64 0.16 -7.66
N THR A 859 11.88 -0.40 -8.59
CA THR A 859 10.87 0.29 -9.43
C THR A 859 9.43 -0.12 -9.10
N ASP A 860 9.20 -0.99 -8.10
CA ASP A 860 7.86 -1.39 -7.69
C ASP A 860 7.13 -0.28 -6.90
N ALA A 861 5.80 -0.30 -6.94
CA ALA A 861 4.98 0.64 -6.18
C ALA A 861 4.98 0.30 -4.68
N VAL A 862 5.54 1.19 -3.86
CA VAL A 862 5.55 1.08 -2.39
C VAL A 862 4.11 1.24 -1.86
N ASN A 863 3.61 0.28 -1.09
CA ASN A 863 2.29 0.36 -0.45
C ASN A 863 2.36 0.93 0.98
N LEU A 864 1.20 1.26 1.56
CA LEU A 864 1.11 1.91 2.87
C LEU A 864 1.77 1.10 4.00
N ARG A 865 1.77 -0.23 3.98
CA ARG A 865 2.41 -1.08 5.01
C ARG A 865 3.93 -0.96 5.01
N GLN A 866 4.54 -0.87 3.83
CA GLN A 866 5.98 -0.67 3.69
C GLN A 866 6.40 0.71 4.21
N LEU A 867 5.58 1.74 3.90
CA LEU A 867 5.77 3.08 4.44
C LEU A 867 5.54 3.15 5.96
N ASP A 868 4.50 2.50 6.47
CA ASP A 868 4.17 2.42 7.90
C ASP A 868 5.26 1.69 8.71
N GLY A 869 5.84 0.63 8.14
CA GLY A 869 7.02 -0.04 8.69
C GLY A 869 8.24 0.89 8.77
N ALA A 870 8.60 1.55 7.66
CA ALA A 870 9.73 2.50 7.63
C ALA A 870 9.50 3.74 8.53
N VAL A 871 8.26 4.20 8.64
CA VAL A 871 7.88 5.28 9.57
C VAL A 871 7.92 4.80 11.02
N THR A 872 7.54 3.55 11.31
CA THR A 872 7.64 2.96 12.65
C THR A 872 9.10 2.82 13.09
N GLU A 873 9.97 2.32 12.21
CA GLU A 873 11.41 2.20 12.45
C GLU A 873 12.07 3.58 12.65
N SER A 874 11.76 4.55 11.78
CA SER A 874 12.22 5.94 11.92
C SER A 874 11.69 6.62 13.18
N LYS A 875 10.44 6.34 13.58
CA LYS A 875 9.88 6.83 14.83
C LYS A 875 10.57 6.19 16.04
N GLN A 876 10.80 4.88 16.03
CA GLN A 876 11.51 4.20 17.11
C GLN A 876 12.93 4.76 17.27
N TYR A 877 13.69 4.90 16.19
CA TYR A 877 14.99 5.57 16.20
C TYR A 877 14.93 6.98 16.81
N THR A 878 13.87 7.74 16.49
CA THR A 878 13.65 9.09 17.01
C THR A 878 13.26 9.08 18.50
N ASP A 879 12.39 8.18 18.93
CA ASP A 879 11.97 8.00 20.31
C ASP A 879 13.15 7.54 21.20
N ASP A 880 13.95 6.58 20.72
CA ASP A 880 15.15 6.07 21.40
C ASP A 880 16.22 7.17 21.48
N SER A 881 16.43 7.95 20.41
CA SER A 881 17.32 9.11 20.42
C SER A 881 16.87 10.17 21.42
N ILE A 882 15.57 10.48 21.47
CA ILE A 882 14.98 11.41 22.44
C ILE A 882 15.04 10.85 23.87
N HIS A 883 14.91 9.54 24.06
CA HIS A 883 15.05 8.89 25.36
C HIS A 883 16.50 8.98 25.88
N ASN A 884 17.49 8.73 25.01
CA ASN A 884 18.91 8.89 25.32
C ASN A 884 19.23 10.35 25.67
N VAL A 885 18.81 11.31 24.84
CA VAL A 885 19.01 12.74 25.12
C VAL A 885 18.31 13.19 26.40
N ASN A 886 17.10 12.72 26.70
CA ASN A 886 16.43 13.02 27.98
C ASN A 886 17.17 12.41 29.17
N THR A 887 17.77 11.22 29.01
CA THR A 887 18.58 10.57 30.04
C THR A 887 19.90 11.32 30.27
N GLU A 888 20.55 11.78 29.20
CA GLU A 888 21.71 12.67 29.27
C GLU A 888 21.35 14.00 29.95
N VAL A 889 20.21 14.61 29.60
CA VAL A 889 19.72 15.84 30.25
C VAL A 889 19.37 15.62 31.72
N ALA A 890 18.85 14.46 32.12
CA ALA A 890 18.63 14.10 33.52
C ALA A 890 19.97 13.90 34.28
N ASN A 891 20.97 13.30 33.62
CA ASN A 891 22.33 13.17 34.16
C ASN A 891 23.03 14.54 34.28
N VAL A 892 22.89 15.42 33.28
CA VAL A 892 23.36 16.82 33.33
C VAL A 892 22.65 17.59 34.45
N THR A 893 21.33 17.43 34.61
CA THR A 893 20.57 18.05 35.73
C THR A 893 21.11 17.58 37.08
N THR A 894 21.40 16.28 37.21
CA THR A 894 22.00 15.69 38.42
C THR A 894 23.43 16.20 38.64
N ASN A 895 24.23 16.34 37.58
CA ASN A 895 25.59 16.89 37.64
C ASN A 895 25.62 18.38 37.97
N VAL A 896 24.64 19.17 37.48
CA VAL A 896 24.43 20.57 37.85
C VAL A 896 24.05 20.67 39.32
N ASN A 897 23.12 19.85 39.81
CA ASN A 897 22.78 19.79 41.25
C ASN A 897 23.99 19.40 42.11
N ASN A 898 24.80 18.43 41.67
CA ASN A 898 26.02 18.03 42.37
C ASN A 898 27.12 19.11 42.33
N LEU A 899 27.20 19.88 41.24
CA LEU A 899 28.11 21.02 41.12
C LEU A 899 27.65 22.18 42.01
N ASP A 900 26.35 22.50 42.03
CA ASP A 900 25.74 23.52 42.89
C ASP A 900 25.96 23.22 44.39
N ASN A 901 25.76 21.98 44.82
CA ASN A 901 26.08 21.53 46.18
C ASN A 901 27.59 21.65 46.50
N ARG A 902 28.47 21.34 45.54
CA ARG A 902 29.94 21.46 45.69
C ARG A 902 30.40 22.91 45.72
N VAL A 903 29.84 23.78 44.87
CA VAL A 903 30.11 25.22 44.85
C VAL A 903 29.63 25.83 46.15
N THR A 904 28.42 25.51 46.62
CA THR A 904 27.90 25.94 47.93
C THR A 904 28.83 25.54 49.08
N HIS A 905 29.40 24.33 49.06
CA HIS A 905 30.42 23.91 50.05
C HIS A 905 31.71 24.73 49.93
N VAL A 906 32.26 24.88 48.73
CA VAL A 906 33.50 25.63 48.50
C VAL A 906 33.33 27.12 48.83
N GLU A 907 32.18 27.72 48.57
CA GLU A 907 31.84 29.08 48.98
C GLU A 907 31.72 29.19 50.50
N GLY A 908 31.16 28.17 51.17
CA GLY A 908 31.18 28.04 52.63
C GLY A 908 32.61 27.98 53.20
N ASP A 909 33.45 27.10 52.67
CA ASP A 909 34.85 26.93 53.11
C ASP A 909 35.69 28.18 52.83
N VAL A 910 35.56 28.79 51.65
CA VAL A 910 36.24 30.04 51.29
C VAL A 910 35.74 31.19 52.15
N SER A 911 34.44 31.27 52.45
CA SER A 911 33.89 32.26 53.39
C SER A 911 34.44 32.05 54.81
N ASN A 912 34.56 30.80 55.27
CA ASN A 912 35.17 30.49 56.57
C ASN A 912 36.65 30.90 56.63
N VAL A 913 37.42 30.63 55.58
CA VAL A 913 38.83 31.07 55.49
C VAL A 913 38.95 32.59 55.40
N GLN A 914 38.07 33.28 54.66
CA GLN A 914 38.05 34.75 54.59
C GLN A 914 37.68 35.42 55.93
N ASN A 915 36.76 34.81 56.69
CA ASN A 915 36.36 35.28 58.02
C ASN A 915 37.30 34.81 59.15
N GLY A 916 38.22 33.88 58.86
CA GLY A 916 39.18 33.31 59.81
C GLY A 916 38.59 32.23 60.74
N THR A 917 37.38 31.74 60.46
CA THR A 917 36.70 30.71 61.25
C THR A 917 37.20 29.29 60.98
N ASP A 918 37.89 29.05 59.84
CA ASP A 918 38.64 27.82 59.61
C ASP A 918 40.00 28.08 58.90
N GLY A 919 40.87 27.07 58.87
CA GLY A 919 42.23 27.10 58.30
C GLY A 919 43.34 26.95 59.35
N MET A 920 44.61 26.96 58.91
CA MET A 920 45.78 26.68 59.78
C MET A 920 46.01 27.71 60.91
N PHE A 921 45.27 28.83 60.91
CA PHE A 921 45.23 29.81 62.01
C PHE A 921 43.77 30.18 62.35
N GLN A 922 42.96 29.20 62.78
CA GLN A 922 41.58 29.44 63.24
C GLN A 922 41.53 30.54 64.33
N VAL A 923 40.69 31.55 64.14
CA VAL A 923 40.43 32.62 65.12
C VAL A 923 38.94 32.92 65.24
N ASN A 924 38.40 32.77 66.45
CA ASN A 924 37.04 33.17 66.75
C ASN A 924 36.93 34.71 66.77
N ASN A 925 36.62 35.31 65.62
CA ASN A 925 36.48 36.76 65.45
C ASN A 925 35.09 37.29 65.88
N SER A 926 34.52 36.79 66.97
CA SER A 926 33.31 37.37 67.60
C SER A 926 33.44 38.89 67.84
N SER A 927 34.67 39.39 67.98
CA SER A 927 35.05 40.80 68.14
C SER A 927 34.95 41.67 66.89
N HIS A 928 34.68 41.12 65.70
CA HIS A 928 34.59 41.87 64.42
C HIS A 928 35.84 42.74 64.13
N LEU A 929 37.03 42.28 64.51
CA LEU A 929 38.28 42.99 64.24
C LEU A 929 38.66 42.87 62.74
N PRO A 930 39.38 43.86 62.17
CA PRO A 930 39.77 43.86 60.75
C PRO A 930 40.57 42.62 60.33
N LYS A 931 40.61 42.32 59.03
CA LYS A 931 41.47 41.25 58.49
C LYS A 931 42.96 41.49 58.84
N PRO A 932 43.78 40.42 58.97
CA PRO A 932 45.21 40.56 59.30
C PRO A 932 45.93 41.46 58.29
N LYS A 933 46.90 42.25 58.77
CA LYS A 933 47.63 43.25 57.98
C LYS A 933 49.13 43.02 58.07
N ALA A 934 49.67 42.28 57.11
CA ALA A 934 51.09 42.31 56.76
C ALA A 934 51.36 43.57 55.92
N ALA A 935 52.26 44.45 56.38
CA ALA A 935 52.52 45.75 55.78
C ALA A 935 54.02 46.12 55.69
N GLY A 936 54.91 45.40 56.38
CA GLY A 936 56.34 45.44 56.09
C GLY A 936 56.73 44.48 54.96
N ALA A 937 57.89 44.67 54.35
CA ALA A 937 58.42 43.69 53.40
C ALA A 937 58.62 42.33 54.10
N ASP A 938 58.27 41.22 53.45
CA ASP A 938 58.39 39.85 53.97
C ASP A 938 57.76 39.64 55.37
N SER A 939 56.67 40.35 55.67
CA SER A 939 55.97 40.29 56.97
C SER A 939 54.79 39.31 56.99
N VAL A 940 54.47 38.77 58.17
CA VAL A 940 53.42 37.75 58.36
C VAL A 940 52.43 38.18 59.44
N ALA A 941 51.14 38.26 59.12
CA ALA A 941 50.09 38.59 60.08
C ALA A 941 49.01 37.50 60.12
N GLY A 942 48.77 36.91 61.30
CA GLY A 942 47.79 35.85 61.53
C GLY A 942 46.87 36.16 62.71
N GLY A 943 45.57 36.15 62.48
CA GLY A 943 44.54 36.42 63.49
C GLY A 943 43.92 37.81 63.39
N ALA A 944 42.67 37.94 63.85
CA ALA A 944 41.85 39.13 63.59
C ALA A 944 42.41 40.40 64.25
N GLY A 945 42.63 41.44 63.45
CA GLY A 945 43.28 42.69 63.85
C GLY A 945 44.80 42.62 64.01
N ALA A 946 45.45 41.49 63.68
CA ALA A 946 46.92 41.39 63.75
C ALA A 946 47.61 42.31 62.73
N GLU A 947 48.66 43.01 63.16
CA GLU A 947 49.39 44.01 62.38
C GLU A 947 50.90 43.72 62.40
N ALA A 948 51.45 43.22 61.29
CA ALA A 948 52.89 43.08 61.08
C ALA A 948 53.38 44.28 60.25
N LEU A 949 53.83 45.33 60.94
CA LEU A 949 53.97 46.68 60.39
C LEU A 949 55.39 47.02 59.90
N ALA A 950 56.34 46.11 60.02
CA ALA A 950 57.76 46.36 59.78
C ALA A 950 58.40 45.18 59.05
N ASP A 951 59.53 45.44 58.39
CA ASP A 951 60.19 44.48 57.52
C ASP A 951 60.59 43.20 58.29
N ASN A 952 60.29 42.03 57.73
CA ASN A 952 60.49 40.71 58.32
C ASN A 952 59.76 40.50 59.67
N SER A 953 58.74 41.32 60.01
CA SER A 953 58.01 41.19 61.27
C SER A 953 56.86 40.17 61.20
N THR A 954 56.56 39.52 62.33
CA THR A 954 55.53 38.46 62.43
C THR A 954 54.59 38.75 63.59
N ALA A 955 53.28 38.86 63.33
CA ALA A 955 52.25 39.10 64.33
C ALA A 955 51.22 37.95 64.34
N VAL A 956 51.12 37.21 65.46
CA VAL A 956 50.26 36.02 65.57
C VAL A 956 49.38 36.11 66.81
N GLY A 957 48.07 36.22 66.59
CA GLY A 957 47.04 36.36 67.61
C GLY A 957 46.22 37.64 67.44
N SER A 958 44.97 37.63 67.92
CA SER A 958 44.05 38.75 67.69
C SER A 958 44.59 40.08 68.25
N ASN A 959 44.63 41.12 67.42
CA ASN A 959 45.21 42.44 67.73
C ASN A 959 46.70 42.39 68.17
N ALA A 960 47.48 41.37 67.80
CA ALA A 960 48.93 41.34 67.99
C ALA A 960 49.63 42.32 67.03
N LYS A 961 50.67 43.05 67.48
CA LYS A 961 51.30 44.15 66.72
C LYS A 961 52.83 44.05 66.72
N ALA A 962 53.41 43.66 65.59
CA ALA A 962 54.86 43.56 65.40
C ALA A 962 55.38 44.83 64.68
N ARG A 963 55.96 45.75 65.45
CA ARG A 963 56.33 47.12 65.06
C ARG A 963 57.83 47.31 64.82
N GLY A 964 58.69 46.48 65.40
CA GLY A 964 60.12 46.45 65.08
C GLY A 964 60.42 45.59 63.85
N ARG A 965 61.52 45.88 63.15
CA ARG A 965 62.02 44.99 62.08
C ARG A 965 62.46 43.64 62.65
N ASN A 966 62.23 42.55 61.91
CA ASN A 966 62.58 41.20 62.35
C ASN A 966 62.05 40.89 63.77
N SER A 967 60.88 41.45 64.14
CA SER A 967 60.27 41.27 65.46
C SER A 967 59.04 40.38 65.40
N VAL A 968 58.77 39.65 66.48
CA VAL A 968 57.69 38.67 66.56
C VAL A 968 56.78 39.02 67.73
N ALA A 969 55.49 39.31 67.47
CA ALA A 969 54.46 39.50 68.49
C ALA A 969 53.57 38.25 68.56
N ILE A 970 53.64 37.51 69.67
CA ILE A 970 52.95 36.23 69.87
C ILE A 970 51.89 36.37 70.95
N GLY A 971 50.64 36.01 70.63
CA GLY A 971 49.49 36.07 71.53
C GLY A 971 48.64 37.34 71.34
N ALA A 972 47.36 37.26 71.72
CA ALA A 972 46.43 38.37 71.52
C ALA A 972 46.85 39.64 72.27
N ASN A 973 46.71 40.81 71.64
CA ASN A 973 47.18 42.11 72.13
C ASN A 973 48.67 42.20 72.50
N SER A 974 49.51 41.25 72.06
CA SER A 974 50.97 41.34 72.24
C SER A 974 51.56 42.39 71.33
N VAL A 975 52.57 43.13 71.81
CA VAL A 975 53.18 44.22 71.05
C VAL A 975 54.71 44.10 71.09
N ALA A 976 55.34 44.05 69.92
CA ALA A 976 56.79 43.95 69.75
C ALA A 976 57.35 45.24 69.11
N GLU A 977 57.79 46.19 69.93
CA GLU A 977 58.19 47.54 69.49
C GLU A 977 59.70 47.72 69.27
N ARG A 978 60.47 46.63 69.33
CA ARG A 978 61.94 46.66 69.20
C ARG A 978 62.38 45.71 68.10
N ASP A 979 63.33 46.16 67.29
CA ASP A 979 63.96 45.34 66.26
C ASP A 979 64.58 44.08 66.86
N ASN A 980 64.46 42.94 66.18
CA ASN A 980 64.96 41.62 66.59
C ASN A 980 64.40 41.10 67.94
N SER A 981 63.22 41.58 68.38
CA SER A 981 62.60 41.14 69.64
C SER A 981 61.44 40.17 69.44
N VAL A 982 61.32 39.18 70.33
CA VAL A 982 60.13 38.32 70.46
C VAL A 982 59.35 38.77 71.69
N SER A 983 58.13 39.27 71.49
CA SER A 983 57.23 39.74 72.55
C SER A 983 56.05 38.80 72.70
N VAL A 984 55.87 38.26 73.91
CA VAL A 984 54.75 37.36 74.26
C VAL A 984 53.59 38.08 74.96
N GLY A 985 53.63 39.42 75.06
CA GLY A 985 52.63 40.23 75.73
C GLY A 985 52.75 41.72 75.42
N SER A 986 52.19 42.56 76.28
CA SER A 986 52.37 44.01 76.25
C SER A 986 52.61 44.54 77.67
N VAL A 987 52.97 45.82 77.82
CA VAL A 987 53.31 46.40 79.12
C VAL A 987 52.09 46.37 80.06
N GLY A 988 52.23 45.73 81.22
CA GLY A 988 51.13 45.46 82.16
C GLY A 988 50.24 44.27 81.79
N ALA A 989 50.58 43.53 80.74
CA ALA A 989 49.94 42.29 80.30
C ALA A 989 50.99 41.28 79.80
N GLU A 990 52.10 41.18 80.54
CA GLU A 990 53.20 40.27 80.28
C GLU A 990 52.78 38.81 80.50
N ARG A 991 53.21 37.90 79.61
CA ARG A 991 52.92 36.46 79.74
C ARG A 991 54.12 35.68 80.24
N GLN A 992 53.84 34.71 81.12
CA GLN A 992 54.83 33.73 81.56
C GLN A 992 55.13 32.75 80.43
N ILE A 993 56.42 32.48 80.18
CA ILE A 993 56.86 31.38 79.32
C ILE A 993 57.05 30.16 80.23
N THR A 994 56.14 29.20 80.14
CA THR A 994 56.17 27.95 80.93
C THR A 994 56.92 26.84 80.19
N ASN A 995 57.24 25.74 80.89
CA ASN A 995 57.94 24.57 80.34
C ASN A 995 59.33 24.85 79.73
N VAL A 996 59.97 25.96 80.09
CA VAL A 996 61.35 26.29 79.69
C VAL A 996 62.31 25.28 80.30
N ALA A 997 63.02 24.53 79.45
CA ALA A 997 64.07 23.59 79.86
C ALA A 997 65.24 24.31 80.55
N ALA A 998 66.13 23.57 81.21
CA ALA A 998 67.33 24.16 81.77
C ALA A 998 68.29 24.55 80.63
N GLY A 999 68.61 25.84 80.49
CA GLY A 999 69.53 26.34 79.46
C GLY A 999 70.93 25.75 79.60
N THR A 1000 71.53 25.39 78.47
CA THR A 1000 72.82 24.70 78.36
C THR A 1000 73.90 25.55 77.66
N ALA A 1001 73.50 26.45 76.76
CA ALA A 1001 74.35 27.47 76.15
C ALA A 1001 74.11 28.85 76.78
N SER A 1002 75.05 29.78 76.57
CA SER A 1002 74.99 31.15 77.12
C SER A 1002 73.90 32.05 76.52
N THR A 1003 73.16 31.56 75.52
CA THR A 1003 72.04 32.23 74.84
C THR A 1003 70.68 31.62 75.20
N ASP A 1004 70.64 30.55 75.99
CA ASP A 1004 69.41 29.85 76.34
C ASP A 1004 68.66 30.60 77.46
N ALA A 1005 67.33 30.51 77.46
CA ALA A 1005 66.52 31.07 78.53
C ALA A 1005 66.74 30.32 79.85
N VAL A 1006 67.16 31.03 80.90
CA VAL A 1006 67.37 30.46 82.24
C VAL A 1006 66.03 30.20 82.91
N ASN A 1007 65.77 28.96 83.33
CA ASN A 1007 64.52 28.62 84.02
C ASN A 1007 64.62 28.82 85.55
N LEU A 1008 63.46 28.84 86.22
CA LEU A 1008 63.39 29.06 87.68
C LEU A 1008 64.14 27.98 88.49
N GLY A 1009 64.24 26.75 87.97
CA GLY A 1009 65.02 25.69 88.61
C GLY A 1009 66.53 25.99 88.63
N GLN A 1010 67.08 26.53 87.54
CA GLN A 1010 68.47 26.97 87.47
C GLN A 1010 68.75 28.17 88.36
N LEU A 1011 67.83 29.15 88.40
CA LEU A 1011 67.93 30.31 89.28
C LEU A 1011 67.92 29.89 90.76
N ASN A 1012 66.96 29.05 91.16
CA ASN A 1012 66.87 28.52 92.51
C ASN A 1012 68.11 27.68 92.89
N LYS A 1013 68.65 26.89 91.96
CA LYS A 1013 69.91 26.18 92.17
C LYS A 1013 71.07 27.14 92.42
N SER A 1014 71.24 28.16 91.58
CA SER A 1014 72.28 29.18 91.73
C SER A 1014 72.19 29.91 93.09
N MET A 1015 70.98 30.29 93.50
CA MET A 1015 70.75 30.93 94.81
C MET A 1015 71.01 29.99 96.00
N GLY A 1016 70.72 28.70 95.86
CA GLY A 1016 71.04 27.67 96.86
C GLY A 1016 72.54 27.41 96.99
N ASP A 1017 73.24 27.28 95.86
CA ASP A 1017 74.69 27.06 95.80
C ASP A 1017 75.44 28.26 96.45
N ILE A 1018 75.00 29.50 96.20
CA ILE A 1018 75.52 30.73 96.84
C ILE A 1018 75.30 30.72 98.37
N SER A 1019 74.13 30.24 98.83
CA SER A 1019 73.79 30.22 100.27
C SER A 1019 74.68 29.26 101.05
N ASN A 1020 74.95 28.07 100.49
CA ASN A 1020 75.80 27.05 101.14
C ASN A 1020 77.26 27.53 101.30
N GLN A 1021 77.79 28.22 100.28
CA GLN A 1021 79.17 28.74 100.28
C GLN A 1021 79.47 29.71 101.44
N PHE A 1022 78.45 30.35 102.02
CA PHE A 1022 78.60 31.29 103.12
C PHE A 1022 78.77 30.63 104.50
N TYR A 1023 78.17 29.44 104.70
CA TYR A 1023 78.22 28.73 105.99
C TYR A 1023 79.58 28.06 106.21
N ASP A 1024 80.09 27.31 105.23
CA ASP A 1024 81.37 26.56 105.33
C ASP A 1024 82.56 27.46 105.68
N TYR A 1025 82.60 28.68 105.12
CA TYR A 1025 83.66 29.65 105.40
C TYR A 1025 83.67 30.13 106.86
N THR A 1026 82.48 30.21 107.48
CA THR A 1026 82.29 30.78 108.82
C THR A 1026 82.69 29.78 109.92
N ASP A 1027 82.22 28.54 109.82
CA ASP A 1027 82.49 27.50 110.83
C ASP A 1027 83.96 27.05 110.85
N SER A 1028 84.64 27.08 109.70
CA SER A 1028 86.08 26.82 109.60
C SER A 1028 86.90 27.81 110.47
N ARG A 1029 86.53 29.10 110.44
CA ARG A 1029 87.19 30.14 111.26
C ARG A 1029 86.88 29.99 112.76
N TYR A 1030 85.65 29.64 113.11
CA TYR A 1030 85.23 29.52 114.52
C TYR A 1030 85.96 28.39 115.25
N ASN A 1031 86.08 27.23 114.61
CA ASN A 1031 86.68 26.04 115.24
C ASN A 1031 88.19 26.17 115.49
N ALA A 1032 88.93 26.86 114.62
CA ALA A 1032 90.36 27.13 114.82
C ALA A 1032 90.62 27.95 116.10
N LEU A 1033 89.89 29.06 116.29
CA LEU A 1033 90.04 29.95 117.45
C LEU A 1033 89.73 29.24 118.79
N ARG A 1034 88.77 28.32 118.78
CA ARG A 1034 88.40 27.50 119.94
C ARG A 1034 89.53 26.55 120.38
N HIS A 1035 90.37 26.09 119.46
CA HIS A 1035 91.47 25.18 119.76
C HIS A 1035 92.63 25.89 120.49
N ASP A 1036 93.06 27.05 119.97
CA ASP A 1036 94.19 27.80 120.54
C ASP A 1036 93.90 28.35 121.94
N LEU A 1037 92.68 28.86 122.17
CA LEU A 1037 92.24 29.32 123.50
C LEU A 1037 92.36 28.23 124.58
N LYS A 1038 92.04 26.97 124.23
CA LYS A 1038 92.14 25.86 125.19
C LYS A 1038 93.60 25.54 125.52
N LYS A 1039 94.47 25.50 124.51
CA LYS A 1039 95.91 25.27 124.69
C LYS A 1039 96.56 26.32 125.62
N GLN A 1040 96.06 27.56 125.58
CA GLN A 1040 96.58 28.65 126.40
C GLN A 1040 96.18 28.54 127.90
N ASP A 1041 94.93 28.14 128.21
CA ASP A 1041 94.48 27.90 129.60
C ASP A 1041 95.20 26.71 130.26
N ASP A 1042 95.49 25.66 129.49
CA ASP A 1042 96.26 24.49 129.94
C ASP A 1042 97.72 24.86 130.32
N ILE A 1043 98.41 25.67 129.50
CA ILE A 1043 99.77 26.15 129.79
C ILE A 1043 99.79 27.01 131.05
N LEU A 1044 98.90 28.01 131.14
CA LEU A 1044 98.78 28.92 132.30
C LEU A 1044 98.47 28.16 133.59
N SER A 1045 97.56 27.20 133.54
CA SER A 1045 97.22 26.34 134.69
C SER A 1045 98.42 25.52 135.17
N SER A 1046 99.26 25.03 134.24
CA SER A 1046 100.48 24.29 134.58
C SER A 1046 101.53 25.16 135.29
N GLY A 1047 101.71 26.41 134.85
CA GLY A 1047 102.65 27.35 135.48
C GLY A 1047 102.29 27.65 136.94
N ILE A 1048 101.00 27.77 137.25
CA ILE A 1048 100.49 27.96 138.62
C ILE A 1048 100.78 26.71 139.47
N ALA A 1049 100.61 25.50 138.93
CA ALA A 1049 101.00 24.27 139.63
C ALA A 1049 102.50 24.26 139.98
N GLY A 1050 103.36 24.70 139.04
CA GLY A 1050 104.81 24.83 139.25
C GLY A 1050 105.19 25.82 140.36
N ALA A 1051 104.50 26.96 140.44
CA ALA A 1051 104.68 27.93 141.51
C ALA A 1051 104.27 27.37 142.89
N MET A 1052 103.13 26.68 142.97
CA MET A 1052 102.68 26.04 144.21
C MET A 1052 103.62 24.92 144.66
N ALA A 1053 104.12 24.09 143.73
CA ALA A 1053 105.09 23.05 144.05
C ALA A 1053 106.34 23.63 144.73
N MET A 1054 106.90 24.73 144.19
CA MET A 1054 108.04 25.41 144.79
C MET A 1054 107.73 26.07 146.14
N ALA A 1055 106.53 26.63 146.32
CA ALA A 1055 106.14 27.27 147.57
C ALA A 1055 106.09 26.32 148.78
N THR A 1056 105.86 25.01 148.57
CA THR A 1056 105.78 24.01 149.65
C THR A 1056 107.13 23.57 150.23
N LEU A 1057 108.27 23.96 149.64
CA LEU A 1057 109.60 23.47 150.01
C LEU A 1057 110.04 24.00 151.41
N PRO A 1058 110.26 23.13 152.42
CA PRO A 1058 110.70 23.54 153.76
C PRO A 1058 112.08 24.21 153.80
N GLN A 1059 112.54 24.58 155.01
CA GLN A 1059 113.91 25.05 155.23
C GLN A 1059 114.46 24.54 156.58
N PRO A 1060 115.79 24.35 156.72
CA PRO A 1060 116.40 24.02 157.99
C PRO A 1060 116.27 25.18 158.98
N TYR A 1061 116.31 24.87 160.28
CA TYR A 1061 116.17 25.81 161.39
C TYR A 1061 117.35 25.78 162.37
N SER A 1062 118.38 24.98 162.09
CA SER A 1062 119.60 24.86 162.91
C SER A 1062 120.80 25.49 162.19
N PRO A 1063 121.66 26.26 162.88
CA PRO A 1063 122.90 26.80 162.29
C PRO A 1063 123.77 25.72 161.64
N GLY A 1064 124.40 26.05 160.50
CA GLY A 1064 125.23 25.15 159.69
C GLY A 1064 124.48 24.03 158.94
N ALA A 1065 123.24 23.72 159.32
CA ALA A 1065 122.46 22.65 158.71
C ALA A 1065 122.09 22.95 157.25
N SER A 1066 122.10 21.89 156.43
CA SER A 1066 121.71 21.91 155.02
C SER A 1066 120.58 20.90 154.81
N MET A 1067 119.63 21.22 153.93
CA MET A 1067 118.44 20.42 153.66
C MET A 1067 118.24 20.28 152.14
N THR A 1068 117.72 19.13 151.72
CA THR A 1068 117.23 18.91 150.36
C THR A 1068 115.76 18.56 150.45
N ASN A 1069 114.96 19.12 149.55
CA ASN A 1069 113.53 19.26 149.66
C ASN A 1069 112.87 18.89 148.34
N VAL A 1070 111.75 18.18 148.39
CA VAL A 1070 110.89 17.91 147.22
C VAL A 1070 109.48 18.37 147.56
N GLY A 1071 108.84 19.05 146.62
CA GLY A 1071 107.49 19.61 146.73
C GLY A 1071 106.66 19.22 145.51
N LEU A 1072 105.35 19.09 145.70
CA LEU A 1072 104.41 18.70 144.65
C LEU A 1072 103.26 19.69 144.63
N GLY A 1073 102.83 20.07 143.42
CA GLY A 1073 101.71 20.98 143.19
C GLY A 1073 100.75 20.41 142.16
N ASN A 1074 99.46 20.72 142.28
CA ASN A 1074 98.46 20.47 141.25
C ASN A 1074 97.48 21.64 141.17
N PHE A 1075 97.17 22.10 139.97
CA PHE A 1075 96.20 23.16 139.72
C PHE A 1075 95.41 22.85 138.45
N ARG A 1076 94.07 22.82 138.56
CA ARG A 1076 93.15 22.55 137.43
C ARG A 1076 93.51 21.29 136.62
N GLY A 1077 93.98 20.23 137.29
CA GLY A 1077 94.40 18.97 136.66
C GLY A 1077 95.84 18.95 136.17
N GLN A 1078 96.47 20.11 135.97
CA GLN A 1078 97.90 20.20 135.66
C GLN A 1078 98.73 19.98 136.93
N GLY A 1079 99.72 19.09 136.85
CA GLY A 1079 100.62 18.76 137.96
C GLY A 1079 101.99 19.42 137.81
N ALA A 1080 102.73 19.52 138.91
CA ALA A 1080 104.13 19.94 138.88
C ALA A 1080 104.95 19.34 140.03
N LEU A 1081 106.23 19.11 139.74
CA LEU A 1081 107.25 18.66 140.68
C LEU A 1081 108.23 19.80 140.92
N ALA A 1082 108.57 20.06 142.18
CA ALA A 1082 109.62 20.99 142.57
C ALA A 1082 110.69 20.30 143.42
N VAL A 1083 111.94 20.71 143.24
CA VAL A 1083 113.09 20.24 144.02
C VAL A 1083 113.88 21.46 144.47
N GLY A 1084 114.32 21.49 145.73
CA GLY A 1084 115.12 22.58 146.25
C GLY A 1084 116.17 22.13 147.25
N VAL A 1085 117.17 22.97 147.42
CA VAL A 1085 118.24 22.84 148.42
C VAL A 1085 118.33 24.13 149.23
N SER A 1086 118.56 24.00 150.53
CA SER A 1086 118.62 25.14 151.43
C SER A 1086 119.65 24.95 152.54
N LYS A 1087 120.28 26.04 153.01
CA LYS A 1087 121.32 26.00 154.04
C LYS A 1087 121.22 27.22 154.96
N ILE A 1088 121.47 27.02 156.26
CA ILE A 1088 121.82 28.10 157.19
C ILE A 1088 123.34 28.14 157.36
N SER A 1089 123.93 29.34 157.41
CA SER A 1089 125.36 29.52 157.72
C SER A 1089 125.71 29.06 159.13
N ASP A 1090 126.98 28.72 159.37
CA ASP A 1090 127.42 28.13 160.65
C ASP A 1090 127.26 29.10 161.84
N ASN A 1091 127.30 30.41 161.57
CA ASN A 1091 127.00 31.48 162.54
C ASN A 1091 125.49 31.80 162.69
N GLY A 1092 124.60 31.03 162.06
CA GLY A 1092 123.15 31.13 162.17
C GLY A 1092 122.49 32.31 161.47
N LYS A 1093 123.23 33.25 160.85
CA LYS A 1093 122.67 34.52 160.37
C LYS A 1093 122.21 34.55 158.91
N TRP A 1094 122.77 33.73 158.02
CA TRP A 1094 122.37 33.69 156.61
C TRP A 1094 121.58 32.43 156.28
N VAL A 1095 120.51 32.56 155.50
CA VAL A 1095 119.71 31.45 154.97
C VAL A 1095 119.72 31.53 153.44
N THR A 1096 120.15 30.48 152.77
CA THR A 1096 120.16 30.35 151.30
C THR A 1096 119.15 29.31 150.84
N LYS A 1097 118.46 29.58 149.73
CA LYS A 1097 117.52 28.69 149.04
C LYS A 1097 117.74 28.73 147.53
N LEU A 1098 117.81 27.56 146.90
CA LEU A 1098 117.73 27.35 145.46
C LEU A 1098 116.62 26.32 145.22
N GLN A 1099 115.71 26.59 144.30
CA GLN A 1099 114.61 25.69 143.96
C GLN A 1099 114.29 25.75 142.46
N GLY A 1100 113.92 24.61 141.87
CA GLY A 1100 113.44 24.52 140.51
C GLY A 1100 112.21 23.63 140.42
N SER A 1101 111.42 23.78 139.37
CA SER A 1101 110.22 22.98 139.12
C SER A 1101 109.98 22.71 137.63
N THR A 1102 109.19 21.66 137.38
CA THR A 1102 108.72 21.26 136.05
C THR A 1102 107.23 20.89 136.11
N THR A 1103 106.47 21.18 135.04
CA THR A 1103 105.01 21.01 134.97
C THR A 1103 104.60 19.90 134.00
N SER A 1104 103.35 19.44 134.10
CA SER A 1104 102.77 18.43 133.20
C SER A 1104 102.61 18.85 131.74
N GLN A 1105 102.83 20.13 131.41
CA GLN A 1105 102.91 20.62 130.02
C GLN A 1105 104.37 20.72 129.51
N GLY A 1106 105.35 20.30 130.32
CA GLY A 1106 106.78 20.33 129.98
C GLY A 1106 107.50 21.64 130.33
N GLU A 1107 106.78 22.65 130.84
CA GLU A 1107 107.36 23.93 131.24
C GLU A 1107 108.25 23.79 132.48
N THR A 1108 109.27 24.64 132.61
CA THR A 1108 110.24 24.62 133.73
C THR A 1108 110.52 26.01 134.29
N GLY A 1109 110.62 26.14 135.61
CA GLY A 1109 110.96 27.40 136.30
C GLY A 1109 112.01 27.20 137.40
N VAL A 1110 112.81 28.24 137.68
CA VAL A 1110 113.87 28.21 138.71
C VAL A 1110 113.83 29.52 139.52
N ALA A 1111 114.06 29.42 140.82
CA ALA A 1111 114.10 30.54 141.76
C ALA A 1111 115.23 30.38 142.80
N VAL A 1112 115.77 31.52 143.25
CA VAL A 1112 116.76 31.62 144.33
C VAL A 1112 116.27 32.64 145.35
N GLY A 1113 116.51 32.38 146.63
CA GLY A 1113 116.26 33.30 147.73
C GLY A 1113 117.43 33.32 148.72
N VAL A 1114 117.77 34.50 149.22
CA VAL A 1114 118.77 34.69 150.28
C VAL A 1114 118.17 35.59 151.34
N GLY A 1115 118.17 35.14 152.59
CA GLY A 1115 117.72 35.89 153.76
C GLY A 1115 118.86 36.08 154.76
N TYR A 1116 118.79 37.19 155.51
CA TYR A 1116 119.66 37.46 156.65
C TYR A 1116 118.80 37.74 157.88
N GLN A 1117 119.08 37.05 158.98
CA GLN A 1117 118.41 37.21 160.27
C GLN A 1117 119.42 37.72 161.31
N TRP A 1118 119.01 38.72 162.10
CA TRP A 1118 119.91 39.52 162.93
C TRP A 1118 119.71 39.32 164.43
#